data_AF-M1J8E4-F1
#
_entry.id   AF-M1J8E4-F1
#
_cell.length_a   1.000
_cell.length_b   1.000
_cell.length_c   1.000
_cell.angle_alpha   90.00
_cell.angle_beta   90.00
_cell.angle_gamma   90.00
#
_symmetry.space_group_name_H-M   'P 1'
#
loop_
_entity.id
_entity.type
_entity.pdbx_description
1 polymer ?
#
loop_
_entity_poly.entity_id
_entity_poly.type
_entity_poly.pdbx_seq_one_letter_code
_entity_poly.pdbx_strand_id
1 'polypeptide(L)'
;MPSKLKIPDEIYHNYKDLFGEKVINDRIVSVEGLIEELSVEFSDEIKRVISKRRKWLESKDSVSSKGSFPSWDEVFVDADGNRRTFREIVQGMIDNFLQRQSSLSWRLNDHVPIPNDAHPIKNPGLEITGPWYPLSRAYNQVNTDVTSAMEDEEDASPAWYTPYGSGKSIADVWDARKNVKLFLSGKAPNPYYEKGKTYTLNKPRDKWPTIFHRLPGLHLLDFDITLDGKPVPAIIVSAVIYTLNNYISLRNAGSGVYFYLPKTQTPEEALIVEKILRRIEEKLGLPIGTLKLALLYEEVNAGRYFPVILWIFRERLIKSNNGRWDYLGSLIEMWLQERVLPDPQNITMTSPNMMAYQKYNALIMLLAGAKNGEADAAPVGGMAAVMLYPQSDAFERHRYNLKALRGIKLDKLRERLIGLIFIGDVKGKVTLEDILKGKVQGKLYDMFRQSWVATKEEAYVEAGNKPLKASLEELQKMIDAPVEYVTVEGTKMPTVDSGLTPEERSLFQRLGLIDENGKITPWVITKDMIDTPEKLLHNKELWGGKSIWNALYDIPDGEITPEHVQHAFYMAANYGFQLLNGNLAAAIDDYELKQRFMNDLATYRIFTSWLWSLVNRDAVITKEGYIKAPKLTRDGVIPAENVLKVAKGTKVKDIFEEIWKLHFDWTNEFYKEQDMRVANRLAETFGKTNNNSVVEEIYNIISKAYNAGPFRQMSAKEAAEKIGKLLNTQPSKIEEELIKLAPRFDREMAPVIMEILMRQFLYPKYIMNSGKILFVLSPLDPEKRLKVMDSIFSFREMVQDKVKRGELDPTVLELYDYIYDDYK
;
A
#
# COMPACT_ATOMS: atom_id res chain seq x y z
N MET A 1 32.53 25.18 4.93
CA MET A 1 33.12 24.09 4.11
C MET A 1 32.34 24.04 2.81
N PRO A 2 32.93 23.66 1.66
CA PRO A 2 32.14 23.42 0.45
C PRO A 2 31.07 22.37 0.73
N SER A 3 29.87 22.53 0.14
CA SER A 3 28.79 21.55 0.27
C SER A 3 29.29 20.18 -0.18
N LYS A 4 28.99 19.17 0.64
CA LYS A 4 29.31 17.76 0.39
C LYS A 4 28.15 17.02 -0.26
N LEU A 5 27.01 17.70 -0.39
CA LEU A 5 25.85 17.19 -1.10
C LEU A 5 26.10 17.26 -2.61
N LYS A 6 25.80 16.16 -3.31
CA LYS A 6 25.88 16.09 -4.76
C LYS A 6 24.53 15.67 -5.32
N ILE A 7 24.12 16.39 -6.35
CA ILE A 7 22.93 16.14 -7.16
C ILE A 7 23.42 16.07 -8.62
N PRO A 8 23.05 15.05 -9.41
CA PRO A 8 23.39 14.96 -10.82
C PRO A 8 22.99 16.22 -11.58
N ASP A 9 23.89 16.72 -12.43
CA ASP A 9 23.64 17.93 -13.22
C ASP A 9 22.34 17.82 -14.02
N GLU A 10 22.06 16.65 -14.60
CA GLU A 10 20.84 16.43 -15.36
C GLU A 10 19.57 16.67 -14.52
N ILE A 11 19.52 16.16 -13.29
CA ILE A 11 18.42 16.37 -12.35
C ILE A 11 18.36 17.84 -11.94
N TYR A 12 19.51 18.43 -11.58
CA TYR A 12 19.57 19.82 -11.15
C TYR A 12 19.06 20.79 -12.23
N HIS A 13 19.48 20.60 -13.48
CA HIS A 13 19.08 21.45 -14.60
C HIS A 13 17.63 21.21 -15.03
N ASN A 14 17.18 19.95 -15.12
CA ASN A 14 15.82 19.61 -15.58
C ASN A 14 14.74 19.97 -14.54
N TYR A 15 15.10 19.97 -13.25
CA TYR A 15 14.20 20.23 -12.13
C TYR A 15 14.64 21.43 -11.27
N LYS A 16 15.36 22.39 -11.87
CA LYS A 16 15.89 23.59 -11.19
C LYS A 16 14.87 24.31 -10.30
N ASP A 17 13.60 24.31 -10.70
CA ASP A 17 12.54 24.97 -9.95
C ASP A 17 12.27 24.31 -8.59
N LEU A 18 12.57 23.03 -8.43
CA LEU A 18 12.46 22.30 -7.16
C LEU A 18 13.58 22.65 -6.17
N PHE A 19 14.68 23.20 -6.66
CA PHE A 19 15.90 23.51 -5.90
C PHE A 19 16.07 25.02 -5.66
N GLY A 20 17.18 25.41 -5.04
CA GLY A 20 17.53 26.79 -4.74
C GLY A 20 16.82 27.37 -3.51
N GLU A 21 16.99 28.67 -3.33
CA GLU A 21 16.42 29.42 -2.21
C GLU A 21 14.91 29.60 -2.33
N LYS A 22 14.18 29.31 -1.25
CA LYS A 22 12.75 29.61 -1.10
C LYS A 22 12.57 30.63 0.02
N VAL A 23 11.63 31.56 -0.16
CA VAL A 23 11.22 32.52 0.88
C VAL A 23 9.91 32.06 1.51
N ILE A 24 9.96 31.72 2.79
CA ILE A 24 8.80 31.28 3.57
C ILE A 24 8.85 31.99 4.92
N ASN A 25 7.75 32.68 5.28
CA ASN A 25 7.63 33.42 6.54
C ASN A 25 8.83 34.37 6.79
N ASP A 26 9.18 35.15 5.76
CA ASP A 26 10.32 36.09 5.73
C ASP A 26 11.70 35.46 5.96
N ARG A 27 11.81 34.13 5.86
CA ARG A 27 13.07 33.39 5.93
C ARG A 27 13.46 32.84 4.57
N ILE A 28 14.73 32.99 4.23
CA ILE A 28 15.33 32.41 3.03
C ILE A 28 15.94 31.07 3.43
N VAL A 29 15.50 29.98 2.80
CA VAL A 29 15.99 28.63 3.05
C VAL A 29 16.36 27.97 1.72
N SER A 30 17.60 27.52 1.59
CA SER A 30 18.03 26.68 0.46
C SER A 30 17.52 25.26 0.64
N VAL A 31 16.89 24.71 -0.42
CA VAL A 31 16.41 23.32 -0.45
C VAL A 31 17.56 22.35 -0.24
N GLU A 32 18.63 22.50 -1.00
CA GLU A 32 19.83 21.67 -0.95
C GLU A 32 20.55 21.81 0.39
N GLY A 33 20.68 23.04 0.89
CA GLY A 33 21.30 23.31 2.19
C GLY A 33 20.55 22.65 3.35
N LEU A 34 19.21 22.66 3.31
CA LEU A 34 18.41 21.99 4.34
C LEU A 34 18.44 20.46 4.20
N ILE A 35 18.46 19.91 2.98
CA ILE A 35 18.68 18.47 2.76
C ILE A 35 20.04 18.04 3.33
N GLU A 36 21.11 18.80 3.04
CA GLU A 36 22.45 18.54 3.56
C GLU A 36 22.48 18.57 5.09
N GLU A 37 21.95 19.64 5.71
CA GLU A 37 21.92 19.80 7.16
C GLU A 37 21.20 18.62 7.84
N LEU A 38 19.99 18.28 7.39
CA LEU A 38 19.21 17.17 7.96
C LEU A 38 19.88 15.82 7.71
N SER A 39 20.50 15.62 6.54
CA SER A 39 21.21 14.37 6.23
C SER A 39 22.43 14.19 7.11
N VAL A 40 23.18 15.27 7.39
CA VAL A 40 24.29 15.25 8.36
C VAL A 40 23.79 14.93 9.76
N GLU A 41 22.67 15.52 10.17
CA GLU A 41 22.12 15.34 11.53
C GLU A 41 21.56 13.91 11.75
N PHE A 42 20.82 13.35 10.78
CA PHE A 42 19.97 12.18 11.03
C PHE A 42 20.38 10.88 10.33
N SER A 43 21.27 10.89 9.32
CA SER A 43 21.56 9.67 8.54
C SER A 43 22.07 8.49 9.39
N ASP A 44 22.97 8.76 10.34
CA ASP A 44 23.52 7.70 11.20
C ASP A 44 22.52 7.24 12.26
N GLU A 45 21.66 8.13 12.75
CA GLU A 45 20.58 7.76 13.67
C GLU A 45 19.55 6.86 12.98
N ILE A 46 19.21 7.15 11.73
CA ILE A 46 18.33 6.33 10.88
C ILE A 46 18.93 4.94 10.68
N LYS A 47 20.19 4.85 10.22
CA LYS A 47 20.87 3.55 10.05
C LYS A 47 20.87 2.73 11.34
N ARG A 48 21.16 3.38 12.48
CA ARG A 48 21.15 2.74 13.80
C ARG A 48 19.79 2.12 14.15
N VAL A 49 18.68 2.85 13.97
CA VAL A 49 17.34 2.31 14.30
C VAL A 49 16.89 1.25 13.30
N ILE A 50 17.24 1.38 12.02
CA ILE A 50 16.97 0.35 11.00
C ILE A 50 17.75 -0.94 11.30
N SER A 51 19.02 -0.86 11.69
CA SER A 51 19.78 -2.04 12.14
C SER A 51 19.27 -2.62 13.47
N LYS A 52 18.71 -1.80 14.38
CA LYS A 52 18.03 -2.30 15.59
C LYS A 52 16.75 -3.08 15.23
N ARG A 53 15.97 -2.58 14.27
CA ARG A 53 14.81 -3.28 13.70
C ARG A 53 15.22 -4.63 13.10
N ARG A 54 16.31 -4.67 12.33
CA ARG A 54 16.86 -5.92 11.78
C ARG A 54 17.22 -6.93 12.87
N LYS A 55 17.91 -6.48 13.93
CA LYS A 55 18.27 -7.34 15.08
C LYS A 55 17.04 -7.90 15.79
N TRP A 56 15.97 -7.11 15.93
CA TRP A 56 14.70 -7.58 16.51
C TRP A 56 14.06 -8.69 15.66
N LEU A 57 14.03 -8.50 14.33
CA LEU A 57 13.51 -9.50 13.38
C LEU A 57 14.30 -10.82 13.43
N GLU A 58 15.63 -10.73 13.54
CA GLU A 58 16.53 -11.89 13.62
C GLU A 58 16.59 -12.54 15.01
N SER A 59 16.01 -11.92 16.04
CA SER A 59 16.01 -12.49 17.38
C SER A 59 15.29 -13.86 17.40
N LYS A 60 15.94 -14.81 18.07
CA LYS A 60 15.45 -16.16 18.36
C LYS A 60 14.58 -16.23 19.61
N ASP A 61 14.44 -15.11 20.33
CA ASP A 61 13.53 -15.03 21.47
C ASP A 61 12.11 -15.33 21.03
N SER A 62 11.31 -15.84 21.96
CA SER A 62 9.96 -16.22 21.60
C SER A 62 9.13 -15.01 21.15
N VAL A 63 8.14 -15.20 20.27
CA VAL A 63 7.28 -14.12 19.78
C VAL A 63 6.54 -13.44 20.94
N SER A 64 6.13 -14.22 21.95
CA SER A 64 5.55 -13.71 23.19
C SER A 64 6.50 -12.85 24.03
N SER A 65 7.81 -13.03 23.88
CA SER A 65 8.85 -12.25 24.56
C SER A 65 9.28 -11.05 23.72
N LYS A 66 9.81 -11.27 22.51
CA LYS A 66 10.28 -10.18 21.63
C LYS A 66 9.15 -9.28 21.13
N GLY A 67 7.93 -9.80 21.04
CA GLY A 67 6.73 -9.08 20.58
C GLY A 67 5.84 -8.59 21.73
N SER A 68 6.25 -8.69 23.00
CA SER A 68 5.45 -8.26 24.15
C SER A 68 5.10 -6.76 24.12
N PHE A 69 4.17 -6.30 24.94
CA PHE A 69 4.11 -4.85 25.20
C PHE A 69 5.36 -4.40 25.99
N PRO A 70 5.73 -3.10 25.93
CA PRO A 70 6.74 -2.51 26.81
C PRO A 70 6.43 -2.81 28.28
N SER A 71 7.47 -2.88 29.11
CA SER A 71 7.24 -2.91 30.56
C SER A 71 6.69 -1.56 31.01
N TRP A 72 5.90 -1.56 32.10
CA TRP A 72 5.25 -0.34 32.57
C TRP A 72 6.24 0.77 32.97
N ASP A 73 7.43 0.38 33.43
CA ASP A 73 8.55 1.22 33.84
C ASP A 73 9.52 1.57 32.70
N GLU A 74 9.33 1.02 31.49
CA GLU A 74 10.15 1.36 30.33
C GLU A 74 9.97 2.85 29.98
N VAL A 75 11.08 3.58 29.88
CA VAL A 75 11.08 5.04 29.71
C VAL A 75 11.27 5.40 28.24
N PHE A 76 10.38 6.25 27.73
CA PHE A 76 10.45 6.84 26.41
C PHE A 76 10.72 8.34 26.47
N VAL A 77 11.23 8.88 25.36
CA VAL A 77 11.64 10.28 25.23
C VAL A 77 10.94 10.90 24.02
N ASP A 78 10.40 12.10 24.14
CA ASP A 78 9.87 12.86 23.01
C ASP A 78 10.90 13.86 22.44
N ALA A 79 10.48 14.62 21.44
CA ALA A 79 11.35 15.60 20.79
C ALA A 79 11.75 16.79 21.69
N ASP A 80 11.03 17.04 22.78
CA ASP A 80 11.35 18.08 23.77
C ASP A 80 12.30 17.56 24.88
N GLY A 81 12.65 16.27 24.84
CA GLY A 81 13.48 15.62 25.86
C GLY A 81 12.71 15.22 27.13
N ASN A 82 11.38 15.32 27.13
CA ASN A 82 10.57 14.84 28.24
C ASN A 82 10.71 13.33 28.35
N ARG A 83 10.82 12.82 29.58
CA ARG A 83 10.96 11.39 29.87
C ARG A 83 9.71 10.92 30.59
N ARG A 84 9.05 9.91 30.05
CA ARG A 84 7.86 9.29 30.67
C ARG A 84 7.94 7.78 30.52
N THR A 85 7.50 7.08 31.55
CA THR A 85 7.32 5.63 31.51
C THR A 85 6.17 5.26 30.58
N PHE A 86 6.13 4.02 30.09
CA PHE A 86 5.01 3.51 29.30
C PHE A 86 3.68 3.71 30.04
N ARG A 87 3.68 3.44 31.36
CA ARG A 87 2.50 3.60 32.21
C ARG A 87 2.01 5.04 32.26
N GLU A 88 2.92 6.00 32.45
CA GLU A 88 2.57 7.43 32.50
C GLU A 88 2.01 7.93 31.17
N ILE A 89 2.55 7.46 30.04
CA ILE A 89 2.05 7.81 28.71
C ILE A 89 0.63 7.27 28.53
N VAL A 90 0.38 6.00 28.81
CA VAL A 90 -0.96 5.40 28.66
C VAL A 90 -1.94 6.03 29.65
N GLN A 91 -1.54 6.27 30.89
CA GLN A 91 -2.38 6.92 31.90
C GLN A 91 -2.72 8.36 31.49
N GLY A 92 -1.76 9.13 30.98
CA GLY A 92 -2.01 10.50 30.52
C GLY A 92 -3.02 10.59 29.37
N MET A 93 -3.01 9.60 28.47
CA MET A 93 -3.99 9.49 27.38
C MET A 93 -5.40 9.18 27.93
N ILE A 94 -5.49 8.26 28.89
CA ILE A 94 -6.74 7.93 29.58
C ILE A 94 -7.28 9.12 30.37
N ASP A 95 -6.41 9.80 31.12
CA ASP A 95 -6.76 10.96 31.94
C ASP A 95 -7.28 12.11 31.07
N ASN A 96 -6.69 12.33 29.88
CA ASN A 96 -7.24 13.26 28.89
C ASN A 96 -8.68 12.90 28.52
N PHE A 97 -8.89 11.66 28.07
CA PHE A 97 -10.22 11.21 27.61
C PHE A 97 -11.28 11.29 28.70
N LEU A 98 -10.93 10.88 29.92
CA LEU A 98 -11.82 10.92 31.08
C LEU A 98 -11.90 12.30 31.74
N GLN A 99 -11.25 13.31 31.17
CA GLN A 99 -11.23 14.71 31.63
C GLN A 99 -10.77 14.85 33.09
N ARG A 100 -9.78 14.06 33.48
CA ARG A 100 -9.16 14.14 34.81
C ARG A 100 -8.12 15.24 34.83
N GLN A 101 -8.11 16.01 35.92
CA GLN A 101 -7.03 16.93 36.20
C GLN A 101 -5.80 16.12 36.61
N SER A 102 -4.83 16.03 35.70
CA SER A 102 -3.61 15.24 35.87
C SER A 102 -2.47 15.93 35.12
N SER A 103 -1.27 15.99 35.72
CA SER A 103 -0.07 16.48 35.04
C SER A 103 0.43 15.52 33.95
N LEU A 104 -0.08 14.28 33.96
CA LEU A 104 0.22 13.29 32.92
C LEU A 104 -0.63 13.53 31.66
N SER A 105 -1.78 14.21 31.77
CA SER A 105 -2.70 14.39 30.64
C SER A 105 -1.99 14.96 29.42
N TRP A 106 -2.20 14.31 28.27
CA TRP A 106 -1.74 14.76 26.96
C TRP A 106 -2.77 14.37 25.90
N ARG A 107 -2.81 15.13 24.81
CA ARG A 107 -3.69 14.87 23.67
C ARG A 107 -3.10 15.38 22.37
N LEU A 108 -3.71 14.97 21.26
CA LEU A 108 -3.26 15.35 19.92
C LEU A 108 -3.62 16.82 19.60
N ASN A 109 -2.70 17.53 18.94
CA ASN A 109 -2.86 18.86 18.34
C ASN A 109 -3.25 19.95 19.35
N ASP A 110 -2.55 20.05 20.48
CA ASP A 110 -2.83 21.06 21.51
C ASP A 110 -2.36 22.47 21.14
N HIS A 111 -1.21 22.59 20.49
CA HIS A 111 -0.65 23.90 20.14
C HIS A 111 -1.18 24.42 18.80
N VAL A 112 -1.23 23.56 17.78
CA VAL A 112 -1.75 23.91 16.46
C VAL A 112 -2.94 23.00 16.15
N PRO A 113 -4.17 23.51 15.98
CA PRO A 113 -5.36 22.68 15.77
C PRO A 113 -5.32 21.95 14.42
N ILE A 114 -6.19 20.96 14.27
CA ILE A 114 -6.39 20.25 12.99
C ILE A 114 -7.07 21.21 12.00
N PRO A 115 -6.50 21.45 10.81
CA PRO A 115 -7.13 22.27 9.78
C PRO A 115 -8.47 21.68 9.33
N ASN A 116 -9.45 22.54 9.03
CA ASN A 116 -10.80 22.10 8.68
C ASN A 116 -10.85 21.22 7.42
N ASP A 117 -9.99 21.46 6.44
CA ASP A 117 -9.92 20.68 5.19
C ASP A 117 -9.32 19.27 5.40
N ALA A 118 -8.45 19.10 6.39
CA ALA A 118 -7.81 17.83 6.72
C ALA A 118 -8.50 17.05 7.84
N HIS A 119 -9.54 17.61 8.44
CA HIS A 119 -10.16 17.03 9.63
C HIS A 119 -10.86 15.69 9.32
N PRO A 120 -10.50 14.58 9.99
CA PRO A 120 -10.92 13.24 9.57
C PRO A 120 -12.40 12.95 9.81
N ILE A 121 -13.00 13.58 10.83
CA ILE A 121 -14.43 13.38 11.16
C ILE A 121 -15.35 14.31 10.35
N LYS A 122 -14.93 15.56 10.14
CA LYS A 122 -15.75 16.59 9.47
C LYS A 122 -15.84 16.38 7.96
N ASN A 123 -14.87 15.69 7.36
CA ASN A 123 -14.82 15.44 5.92
C ASN A 123 -14.95 13.94 5.62
N PRO A 124 -16.16 13.36 5.71
CA PRO A 124 -16.36 11.95 5.41
C PRO A 124 -16.17 11.62 3.94
N GLY A 125 -15.71 10.41 3.67
CA GLY A 125 -15.65 9.86 2.32
C GLY A 125 -14.35 9.12 2.05
N LEU A 126 -14.18 8.74 0.80
CA LEU A 126 -13.03 8.00 0.34
C LEU A 126 -11.82 8.93 0.14
N GLU A 127 -10.63 8.38 0.33
CA GLU A 127 -9.35 8.97 -0.03
C GLU A 127 -8.76 8.16 -1.18
N ILE A 128 -8.46 8.82 -2.30
CA ILE A 128 -7.81 8.15 -3.44
C ILE A 128 -6.29 8.13 -3.23
N THR A 129 -5.64 7.05 -3.66
CA THR A 129 -4.19 6.88 -3.55
C THR A 129 -3.57 6.65 -4.93
N GLY A 130 -2.33 7.08 -5.12
CA GLY A 130 -1.50 6.70 -6.26
C GLY A 130 -0.55 7.79 -6.74
N PRO A 131 0.30 7.48 -7.73
CA PRO A 131 1.35 8.40 -8.19
C PRO A 131 0.75 9.57 -8.97
N TRP A 132 1.41 10.73 -8.93
CA TRP A 132 1.06 11.87 -9.79
C TRP A 132 1.88 11.93 -11.08
N TYR A 133 2.53 10.82 -11.43
CA TYR A 133 3.13 10.60 -12.73
C TYR A 133 2.48 9.39 -13.46
N PRO A 134 2.21 9.50 -14.78
CA PRO A 134 2.26 10.72 -15.60
C PRO A 134 1.20 11.76 -15.15
N LEU A 135 1.30 13.00 -15.65
CA LEU A 135 0.49 14.14 -15.20
C LEU A 135 -1.03 13.85 -15.24
N SER A 136 -1.50 13.02 -16.17
CA SER A 136 -2.91 12.59 -16.24
C SER A 136 -3.43 11.93 -14.97
N ARG A 137 -2.55 11.31 -14.16
CA ARG A 137 -2.92 10.71 -12.87
C ARG A 137 -3.37 11.77 -11.87
N ALA A 138 -2.68 12.91 -11.81
CA ALA A 138 -3.07 14.04 -10.96
C ALA A 138 -4.45 14.58 -11.35
N TYR A 139 -4.75 14.78 -12.64
CA TYR A 139 -6.10 15.20 -13.08
C TYR A 139 -7.19 14.23 -12.63
N ASN A 140 -6.93 12.93 -12.79
CA ASN A 140 -7.89 11.91 -12.42
C ASN A 140 -8.19 11.94 -10.92
N GLN A 141 -7.15 11.95 -10.07
CA GLN A 141 -7.31 11.98 -8.63
C GLN A 141 -7.98 13.27 -8.17
N VAL A 142 -7.54 14.43 -8.68
CA VAL A 142 -8.14 15.73 -8.36
C VAL A 142 -9.61 15.75 -8.72
N ASN A 143 -10.02 15.28 -9.90
CA ASN A 143 -11.41 15.33 -10.36
C ASN A 143 -12.34 14.33 -9.64
N THR A 144 -11.82 13.28 -9.01
CA THR A 144 -12.63 12.24 -8.37
C THR A 144 -13.40 12.81 -7.16
N ASP A 145 -14.62 12.31 -6.88
CA ASP A 145 -15.40 12.66 -5.67
C ASP A 145 -14.82 11.95 -4.43
N VAL A 146 -13.67 12.43 -3.97
CA VAL A 146 -12.97 11.96 -2.78
C VAL A 146 -12.71 13.11 -1.84
N THR A 147 -12.60 12.82 -0.54
CA THR A 147 -12.29 13.83 0.47
C THR A 147 -10.81 14.18 0.50
N SER A 148 -9.95 13.25 0.11
CA SER A 148 -8.51 13.46 0.07
C SER A 148 -7.88 12.68 -1.07
N ALA A 149 -6.73 13.17 -1.55
CA ALA A 149 -5.88 12.47 -2.50
C ALA A 149 -4.49 12.34 -1.89
N MET A 150 -4.02 11.10 -1.79
CA MET A 150 -2.68 10.77 -1.34
C MET A 150 -1.79 10.58 -2.57
N GLU A 151 -1.00 11.62 -2.86
CA GLU A 151 0.13 11.49 -3.77
C GLU A 151 1.24 10.69 -3.07
N ASP A 152 1.99 9.90 -3.83
CA ASP A 152 2.71 8.77 -3.29
C ASP A 152 4.14 8.61 -3.84
N GLU A 153 5.14 8.96 -3.00
CA GLU A 153 6.56 8.72 -3.25
C GLU A 153 7.10 7.43 -2.58
N GLU A 154 6.23 6.57 -2.09
CA GLU A 154 6.60 5.32 -1.43
C GLU A 154 6.30 4.11 -2.32
N ASP A 155 5.25 3.31 -2.04
CA ASP A 155 5.06 2.05 -2.75
C ASP A 155 4.70 2.21 -4.25
N ALA A 156 4.19 3.37 -4.69
CA ALA A 156 3.85 3.60 -6.10
C ALA A 156 4.79 4.52 -6.89
N SER A 157 5.72 5.24 -6.23
CA SER A 157 6.73 6.08 -6.88
C SER A 157 8.01 6.21 -6.03
N PRO A 158 8.70 5.09 -5.75
CA PRO A 158 9.91 5.09 -4.93
C PRO A 158 10.96 6.03 -5.53
N ALA A 159 11.73 6.64 -4.63
CA ALA A 159 12.86 7.50 -5.00
C ALA A 159 13.78 6.79 -6.01
N TRP A 160 14.41 7.54 -6.92
CA TRP A 160 15.47 7.11 -7.87
C TRP A 160 15.18 5.91 -8.82
N TYR A 161 14.02 5.26 -8.72
CA TYR A 161 13.74 4.06 -9.48
C TYR A 161 13.57 4.31 -10.98
N THR A 162 14.50 3.75 -11.78
CA THR A 162 14.49 3.81 -13.25
C THR A 162 14.79 2.44 -13.84
N PRO A 163 13.84 1.78 -14.52
CA PRO A 163 14.09 0.46 -15.12
C PRO A 163 15.10 0.50 -16.27
N TYR A 164 15.94 -0.54 -16.37
CA TYR A 164 16.82 -0.72 -17.51
C TYR A 164 16.03 -0.85 -18.82
N GLY A 165 16.52 -0.20 -19.88
CA GLY A 165 15.87 -0.26 -21.20
C GLY A 165 14.58 0.57 -21.31
N SER A 166 14.19 1.31 -20.27
CA SER A 166 13.05 2.24 -20.31
C SER A 166 13.27 3.45 -21.21
N GLY A 167 14.52 3.74 -21.59
CA GLY A 167 14.91 4.94 -22.32
C GLY A 167 14.94 6.21 -21.47
N LYS A 168 14.73 6.09 -20.15
CA LYS A 168 14.81 7.19 -19.18
C LYS A 168 16.15 7.20 -18.48
N SER A 169 16.68 8.39 -18.23
CA SER A 169 17.85 8.66 -17.39
C SER A 169 17.49 9.10 -15.97
N ILE A 170 16.24 9.51 -15.75
CA ILE A 170 15.75 10.07 -14.49
C ILE A 170 14.48 9.35 -14.05
N ALA A 171 14.35 9.14 -12.75
CA ALA A 171 13.21 8.47 -12.14
C ALA A 171 11.92 9.30 -12.20
N ASP A 172 10.79 8.60 -12.32
CA ASP A 172 9.45 9.19 -12.46
C ASP A 172 9.03 10.06 -11.27
N VAL A 173 9.64 9.83 -10.09
CA VAL A 173 9.42 10.64 -8.88
C VAL A 173 9.75 12.12 -9.10
N TRP A 174 10.73 12.45 -9.95
CA TRP A 174 11.11 13.84 -10.23
C TRP A 174 10.03 14.57 -11.04
N ASP A 175 9.47 13.88 -12.04
CA ASP A 175 8.32 14.38 -12.77
C ASP A 175 7.07 14.46 -11.86
N ALA A 176 6.87 13.50 -10.96
CA ALA A 176 5.80 13.55 -9.96
C ALA A 176 5.92 14.80 -9.06
N ARG A 177 7.10 15.07 -8.50
CA ARG A 177 7.39 16.29 -7.69
C ARG A 177 7.09 17.58 -8.46
N LYS A 178 7.48 17.63 -9.74
CA LYS A 178 7.17 18.75 -10.63
C LYS A 178 5.66 18.90 -10.86
N ASN A 179 4.97 17.80 -11.10
CA ASN A 179 3.52 17.76 -11.30
C ASN A 179 2.77 18.24 -10.06
N VAL A 180 3.17 17.80 -8.87
CA VAL A 180 2.65 18.28 -7.58
C VAL A 180 2.77 19.80 -7.50
N LYS A 181 3.97 20.35 -7.68
CA LYS A 181 4.19 21.81 -7.64
C LYS A 181 3.33 22.55 -8.66
N LEU A 182 3.24 22.02 -9.87
CA LEU A 182 2.46 22.61 -10.97
C LEU A 182 0.97 22.71 -10.62
N PHE A 183 0.40 21.63 -10.08
CA PHE A 183 -1.00 21.58 -9.63
C PHE A 183 -1.25 22.49 -8.43
N LEU A 184 -0.43 22.39 -7.39
CA LEU A 184 -0.64 23.12 -6.15
C LEU A 184 -0.46 24.64 -6.31
N SER A 185 0.42 25.07 -7.22
CA SER A 185 0.60 26.49 -7.57
C SER A 185 -0.47 27.04 -8.52
N GLY A 186 -1.43 26.22 -8.96
CA GLY A 186 -2.48 26.65 -9.89
C GLY A 186 -2.01 26.84 -11.34
N LYS A 187 -0.86 26.26 -11.71
CA LYS A 187 -0.23 26.40 -13.03
C LYS A 187 -0.40 25.18 -13.93
N ALA A 188 -1.17 24.18 -13.51
CA ALA A 188 -1.45 23.00 -14.32
C ALA A 188 -2.13 23.39 -15.66
N PRO A 189 -1.67 22.87 -16.81
CA PRO A 189 -2.27 23.17 -18.10
C PRO A 189 -3.75 22.75 -18.12
N ASN A 190 -4.63 23.57 -18.67
CA ASN A 190 -6.05 23.22 -18.73
C ASN A 190 -6.64 23.79 -20.02
N PRO A 191 -6.83 22.97 -21.08
CA PRO A 191 -6.69 21.51 -21.13
C PRO A 191 -5.23 21.00 -21.16
N TYR A 192 -5.05 19.73 -20.79
CA TYR A 192 -3.81 18.95 -20.96
C TYR A 192 -4.04 17.80 -21.95
N TYR A 193 -3.05 17.52 -22.80
CA TYR A 193 -3.12 16.49 -23.83
C TYR A 193 -2.05 15.43 -23.59
N GLU A 194 -2.45 14.17 -23.49
CA GLU A 194 -1.55 13.04 -23.29
C GLU A 194 -2.05 11.81 -24.04
N LYS A 195 -1.21 11.21 -24.89
CA LYS A 195 -1.50 9.96 -25.63
C LYS A 195 -2.86 10.00 -26.35
N GLY A 196 -3.16 11.12 -27.01
CA GLY A 196 -4.41 11.32 -27.77
C GLY A 196 -5.65 11.56 -26.89
N LYS A 197 -5.51 11.68 -25.57
CA LYS A 197 -6.60 12.02 -24.64
C LYS A 197 -6.46 13.45 -24.15
N THR A 198 -7.61 14.09 -23.94
CA THR A 198 -7.71 15.43 -23.35
C THR A 198 -8.14 15.31 -21.90
N TYR A 199 -7.47 16.04 -21.01
CA TYR A 199 -7.76 16.09 -19.58
C TYR A 199 -8.03 17.54 -19.20
N THR A 200 -9.12 17.75 -18.46
CA THR A 200 -9.51 19.06 -17.93
C THR A 200 -9.74 18.99 -16.43
N LEU A 201 -9.49 20.10 -15.74
CA LEU A 201 -9.91 20.27 -14.34
C LEU A 201 -11.39 20.65 -14.34
N ASN A 202 -12.22 19.78 -13.74
CA ASN A 202 -13.68 19.89 -13.84
C ASN A 202 -14.32 20.53 -12.60
N LYS A 203 -13.51 20.90 -11.60
CA LYS A 203 -13.97 21.58 -10.39
C LYS A 203 -12.96 22.63 -9.90
N PRO A 204 -13.43 23.73 -9.29
CA PRO A 204 -12.55 24.81 -8.80
C PRO A 204 -11.68 24.35 -7.63
N ARG A 205 -10.58 25.07 -7.38
CA ARG A 205 -9.51 24.68 -6.43
C ARG A 205 -9.99 24.46 -5.00
N ASP A 206 -11.02 25.20 -4.55
CA ASP A 206 -11.66 25.09 -3.23
C ASP A 206 -12.51 23.83 -3.07
N LYS A 207 -12.82 23.14 -4.17
CA LYS A 207 -13.55 21.85 -4.20
C LYS A 207 -12.62 20.66 -4.50
N TRP A 208 -11.32 20.88 -4.56
CA TRP A 208 -10.37 19.79 -4.73
C TRP A 208 -10.31 18.94 -3.46
N PRO A 209 -10.01 17.64 -3.60
CA PRO A 209 -9.68 16.83 -2.42
C PRO A 209 -8.48 17.45 -1.69
N THR A 210 -8.46 17.29 -0.38
CA THR A 210 -7.30 17.66 0.43
C THR A 210 -6.10 16.79 0.05
N ILE A 211 -4.95 17.42 -0.18
CA ILE A 211 -3.76 16.71 -0.68
C ILE A 211 -2.92 16.27 0.51
N PHE A 212 -2.64 14.97 0.58
CA PHE A 212 -1.66 14.38 1.48
C PHE A 212 -0.49 13.86 0.65
N HIS A 213 0.73 14.08 1.12
CA HIS A 213 1.95 13.58 0.50
C HIS A 213 2.44 12.36 1.27
N ARG A 214 2.44 11.16 0.68
CA ARG A 214 3.01 9.98 1.34
C ARG A 214 4.52 10.02 1.22
N LEU A 215 5.16 10.13 2.38
CA LEU A 215 6.62 10.12 2.50
C LEU A 215 7.17 8.70 2.26
N PRO A 216 8.39 8.57 1.72
CA PRO A 216 9.12 7.31 1.74
C PRO A 216 9.33 6.81 3.18
N GLY A 217 9.27 5.50 3.40
CA GLY A 217 9.62 4.90 4.69
C GLY A 217 11.09 5.11 5.07
N LEU A 218 11.40 5.12 6.38
CA LEU A 218 12.77 5.34 6.91
C LEU A 218 13.83 4.37 6.39
N HIS A 219 13.43 3.23 5.83
CA HIS A 219 14.30 2.20 5.30
C HIS A 219 14.71 2.46 3.83
N LEU A 220 14.17 3.49 3.18
CA LEU A 220 14.49 3.86 1.80
C LEU A 220 15.54 4.96 1.75
N LEU A 221 16.51 4.78 0.86
CA LEU A 221 17.53 5.77 0.52
C LEU A 221 17.23 6.39 -0.86
N ASP A 222 17.70 7.61 -1.08
CA ASP A 222 17.67 8.30 -2.37
C ASP A 222 19.06 8.20 -3.02
N PHE A 223 19.18 7.46 -4.12
CA PHE A 223 20.46 7.27 -4.83
C PHE A 223 20.75 8.39 -5.84
N ASP A 224 19.79 9.25 -6.12
CA ASP A 224 20.00 10.44 -6.96
C ASP A 224 20.66 11.56 -6.16
N ILE A 225 20.59 11.57 -4.83
CA ILE A 225 21.21 12.59 -3.99
C ILE A 225 22.19 11.92 -3.01
N THR A 226 23.44 12.36 -3.05
CA THR A 226 24.48 11.78 -2.18
C THR A 226 25.13 12.81 -1.27
N LEU A 227 25.49 12.40 -0.06
CA LEU A 227 26.29 13.16 0.90
C LEU A 227 27.60 12.40 1.12
N ASP A 228 28.74 13.04 0.86
CA ASP A 228 30.05 12.39 0.92
C ASP A 228 30.10 11.08 0.07
N GLY A 229 29.39 11.07 -1.06
CA GLY A 229 29.31 9.93 -1.98
C GLY A 229 28.35 8.82 -1.57
N LYS A 230 27.67 8.92 -0.42
CA LYS A 230 26.67 7.95 0.05
C LYS A 230 25.25 8.46 -0.17
N PRO A 231 24.29 7.60 -0.56
CA PRO A 231 22.89 8.02 -0.72
C PRO A 231 22.30 8.51 0.60
N VAL A 232 21.47 9.55 0.53
CA VAL A 232 20.81 10.15 1.70
C VAL A 232 19.46 9.48 1.99
N PRO A 233 18.90 9.59 3.20
CA PRO A 233 17.56 9.08 3.49
C PRO A 233 16.47 9.73 2.62
N ALA A 234 15.67 8.92 1.91
CA ALA A 234 14.68 9.44 0.95
C ALA A 234 13.58 10.28 1.61
N ILE A 235 13.23 9.97 2.87
CA ILE A 235 12.26 10.74 3.66
C ILE A 235 12.68 12.20 3.86
N ILE A 236 13.99 12.49 4.00
CA ILE A 236 14.51 13.84 4.19
C ILE A 236 14.33 14.63 2.89
N VAL A 237 14.74 14.05 1.77
CA VAL A 237 14.62 14.65 0.44
C VAL A 237 13.16 14.98 0.13
N SER A 238 12.28 13.99 0.31
CA SER A 238 10.84 14.11 0.05
C SER A 238 10.19 15.19 0.91
N ALA A 239 10.41 15.15 2.24
CA ALA A 239 9.81 16.12 3.17
C ALA A 239 10.28 17.56 2.90
N VAL A 240 11.57 17.76 2.62
CA VAL A 240 12.13 19.10 2.33
C VAL A 240 11.62 19.62 1.00
N ILE A 241 11.75 18.86 -0.08
CA ILE A 241 11.33 19.30 -1.42
C ILE A 241 9.84 19.62 -1.43
N TYR A 242 9.01 18.74 -0.86
CA TYR A 242 7.56 18.94 -0.81
C TYR A 242 7.19 20.20 -0.02
N THR A 243 7.73 20.35 1.20
CA THR A 243 7.37 21.48 2.07
C THR A 243 7.79 22.81 1.45
N LEU A 244 9.07 22.94 1.07
CA LEU A 244 9.63 24.22 0.62
C LEU A 244 9.05 24.68 -0.72
N ASN A 245 8.63 23.76 -1.59
CA ASN A 245 8.04 24.12 -2.87
C ASN A 245 6.54 24.41 -2.82
N ASN A 246 5.82 23.88 -1.83
CA ASN A 246 4.36 23.88 -1.86
C ASN A 246 3.71 24.66 -0.70
N TYR A 247 4.42 24.94 0.40
CA TYR A 247 3.85 25.55 1.61
C TYR A 247 3.06 26.84 1.32
N ILE A 248 3.65 27.80 0.59
CA ILE A 248 3.01 29.08 0.29
C ILE A 248 1.77 28.89 -0.59
N SER A 249 1.86 28.04 -1.62
CA SER A 249 0.73 27.77 -2.52
C SER A 249 -0.42 27.07 -1.80
N LEU A 250 -0.13 26.10 -0.93
CA LEU A 250 -1.13 25.41 -0.11
C LEU A 250 -1.79 26.37 0.89
N ARG A 251 -0.99 27.20 1.59
CA ARG A 251 -1.49 28.19 2.53
C ARG A 251 -2.40 29.22 1.85
N ASN A 252 -1.99 29.73 0.67
CA ASN A 252 -2.81 30.67 -0.11
C ASN A 252 -4.13 30.05 -0.60
N ALA A 253 -4.16 28.72 -0.79
CA ALA A 253 -5.36 27.96 -1.13
C ALA A 253 -6.22 27.57 0.10
N GLY A 254 -5.88 28.05 1.30
CA GLY A 254 -6.62 27.73 2.53
C GLY A 254 -6.35 26.32 3.09
N SER A 255 -5.23 25.70 2.68
CA SER A 255 -4.80 24.36 3.07
C SER A 255 -3.42 24.41 3.76
N GLY A 256 -2.80 23.26 3.96
CA GLY A 256 -1.52 23.11 4.64
C GLY A 256 -0.69 21.96 4.09
N VAL A 257 0.49 21.76 4.67
CA VAL A 257 1.38 20.65 4.31
C VAL A 257 1.02 19.45 5.18
N TYR A 258 0.48 18.41 4.56
CA TYR A 258 0.01 17.21 5.24
C TYR A 258 0.70 15.98 4.67
N PHE A 259 1.18 15.12 5.56
CA PHE A 259 1.91 13.91 5.20
C PHE A 259 1.16 12.65 5.57
N TYR A 260 1.34 11.61 4.77
CA TYR A 260 1.13 10.22 5.19
C TYR A 260 2.49 9.59 5.51
N LEU A 261 2.63 8.96 6.68
CA LEU A 261 3.86 8.29 7.12
C LEU A 261 3.68 6.76 7.13
N PRO A 262 4.39 6.03 6.25
CA PRO A 262 4.30 4.57 6.17
C PRO A 262 5.28 3.86 7.11
N LYS A 263 5.02 2.57 7.36
CA LYS A 263 5.97 1.54 7.84
C LYS A 263 6.84 1.91 9.05
N THR A 264 6.33 2.76 9.94
CA THR A 264 6.95 3.08 11.24
C THR A 264 6.72 1.92 12.21
N GLN A 265 7.75 1.46 12.91
CA GLN A 265 7.69 0.29 13.80
C GLN A 265 8.00 0.59 15.26
N THR A 266 8.84 1.59 15.56
CA THR A 266 9.35 1.81 16.92
C THR A 266 9.24 3.28 17.35
N PRO A 267 9.23 3.56 18.67
CA PRO A 267 9.27 4.92 19.19
C PRO A 267 10.48 5.72 18.71
N GLU A 268 11.65 5.11 18.58
CA GLU A 268 12.85 5.81 18.12
C GLU A 268 12.76 6.24 16.65
N GLU A 269 12.13 5.41 15.81
CA GLU A 269 11.83 5.78 14.43
C GLU A 269 10.84 6.94 14.37
N ALA A 270 9.76 6.88 15.15
CA ALA A 270 8.80 7.97 15.26
C ALA A 270 9.46 9.27 15.73
N LEU A 271 10.37 9.18 16.71
CA LEU A 271 11.10 10.31 17.26
C LEU A 271 12.01 10.97 16.22
N ILE A 272 12.71 10.19 15.39
CA ILE A 272 13.55 10.73 14.31
C ILE A 272 12.68 11.51 13.32
N VAL A 273 11.53 10.95 12.91
CA VAL A 273 10.61 11.65 11.99
C VAL A 273 10.07 12.93 12.62
N GLU A 274 9.67 12.90 13.90
CA GLU A 274 9.21 14.11 14.61
C GLU A 274 10.30 15.19 14.63
N LYS A 275 11.55 14.82 14.92
CA LYS A 275 12.68 15.77 14.91
C LYS A 275 12.93 16.35 13.52
N ILE A 276 12.89 15.54 12.46
CA ILE A 276 13.05 16.02 11.08
C ILE A 276 11.97 17.08 10.76
N LEU A 277 10.69 16.77 11.04
CA LEU A 277 9.59 17.68 10.74
C LEU A 277 9.64 18.96 11.59
N ARG A 278 10.02 18.86 12.87
CA ARG A 278 10.26 20.04 13.73
C ARG A 278 11.39 20.90 13.20
N ARG A 279 12.51 20.32 12.78
CA ARG A 279 13.64 21.07 12.23
C ARG A 279 13.24 21.82 10.95
N ILE A 280 12.41 21.22 10.10
CA ILE A 280 11.83 21.91 8.94
C ILE A 280 10.97 23.10 9.39
N GLU A 281 10.04 22.91 10.34
CA GLU A 281 9.21 24.00 10.88
C GLU A 281 10.06 25.13 11.48
N GLU A 282 11.05 24.80 12.31
CA GLU A 282 11.98 25.73 12.93
C GLU A 282 12.72 26.55 11.88
N LYS A 283 13.24 25.93 10.82
CA LYS A 283 13.98 26.61 9.73
C LYS A 283 13.07 27.56 8.97
N LEU A 284 11.84 27.15 8.74
CA LEU A 284 10.80 27.97 8.10
C LEU A 284 10.16 29.00 9.05
N GLY A 285 10.51 29.00 10.34
CA GLY A 285 9.92 29.90 11.34
C GLY A 285 8.43 29.65 11.58
N LEU A 286 7.98 28.41 11.41
CA LEU A 286 6.60 27.99 11.62
C LEU A 286 6.40 27.50 13.06
N PRO A 287 5.18 27.64 13.62
CA PRO A 287 4.84 26.97 14.87
C PRO A 287 5.01 25.45 14.75
N ILE A 288 5.51 24.82 15.81
CA ILE A 288 5.62 23.36 15.88
C ILE A 288 4.22 22.73 15.75
N GLY A 289 4.09 21.73 14.87
CA GLY A 289 2.83 21.09 14.56
C GLY A 289 2.03 21.77 13.43
N THR A 290 2.63 22.71 12.69
CA THR A 290 2.05 23.29 11.46
C THR A 290 1.96 22.25 10.34
N LEU A 291 2.99 21.43 10.15
CA LEU A 291 2.96 20.31 9.22
C LEU A 291 2.18 19.17 9.89
N LYS A 292 1.10 18.69 9.28
CA LYS A 292 0.25 17.63 9.86
C LYS A 292 0.62 16.24 9.34
N LEU A 293 0.30 15.23 10.14
CA LEU A 293 0.67 13.85 9.89
C LEU A 293 -0.53 12.92 9.98
N ALA A 294 -0.64 12.01 9.03
CA ALA A 294 -1.46 10.83 9.07
C ALA A 294 -0.54 9.59 9.16
N LEU A 295 -0.74 8.72 10.15
CA LEU A 295 0.13 7.56 10.40
C LEU A 295 -0.50 6.27 9.85
N LEU A 296 0.21 5.53 8.98
CA LEU A 296 -0.23 4.18 8.62
C LEU A 296 0.14 3.25 9.78
N TYR A 297 -0.87 2.77 10.52
CA TYR A 297 -0.66 1.75 11.53
C TYR A 297 -0.65 0.38 10.83
N GLU A 298 0.40 0.12 10.05
CA GLU A 298 0.49 -1.06 9.18
C GLU A 298 1.64 -2.01 9.54
N GLU A 299 2.22 -1.84 10.72
CA GLU A 299 3.29 -2.69 11.22
C GLU A 299 2.90 -3.25 12.59
N VAL A 300 2.94 -4.57 12.76
CA VAL A 300 2.53 -5.20 14.03
C VAL A 300 3.40 -4.76 15.20
N ASN A 301 4.68 -4.50 14.93
CA ASN A 301 5.65 -4.02 15.92
C ASN A 301 5.30 -2.60 16.40
N ALA A 302 4.67 -1.77 15.55
CA ALA A 302 4.16 -0.47 15.99
C ALA A 302 3.00 -0.60 16.98
N GLY A 303 2.21 -1.67 16.88
CA GLY A 303 1.01 -1.90 17.70
C GLY A 303 1.31 -1.94 19.20
N ARG A 304 2.42 -2.58 19.60
CA ARG A 304 2.88 -2.64 21.00
C ARG A 304 3.35 -1.29 21.54
N TYR A 305 3.76 -0.38 20.66
CA TYR A 305 4.20 0.97 21.00
C TYR A 305 3.19 2.06 20.65
N PHE A 306 1.97 1.69 20.20
CA PHE A 306 1.06 2.63 19.54
C PHE A 306 0.74 3.87 20.39
N PRO A 307 0.44 3.78 21.70
CA PRO A 307 0.26 4.96 22.56
C PRO A 307 1.51 5.86 22.66
N VAL A 308 2.71 5.26 22.65
CA VAL A 308 3.99 6.01 22.69
C VAL A 308 4.24 6.73 21.38
N ILE A 309 3.99 6.08 20.24
CA ILE A 309 4.12 6.68 18.91
C ILE A 309 3.14 7.86 18.77
N LEU A 310 1.90 7.71 19.26
CA LEU A 310 0.92 8.82 19.28
C LEU A 310 1.38 9.97 20.17
N TRP A 311 1.97 9.67 21.33
CA TRP A 311 2.52 10.68 22.23
C TRP A 311 3.70 11.44 21.63
N ILE A 312 4.57 10.77 20.87
CA ILE A 312 5.69 11.40 20.15
C ILE A 312 5.17 12.34 19.05
N PHE A 313 4.18 11.90 18.27
CA PHE A 313 3.59 12.70 17.19
C PHE A 313 2.45 13.63 17.62
N ARG A 314 2.24 13.81 18.93
CA ARG A 314 1.05 14.49 19.46
C ARG A 314 0.85 15.91 18.92
N GLU A 315 1.91 16.61 18.53
CA GLU A 315 1.81 17.97 18.00
C GLU A 315 1.15 18.06 16.62
N ARG A 316 1.19 16.96 15.85
CA ARG A 316 0.84 16.97 14.43
C ARG A 316 -0.02 15.81 13.93
N LEU A 317 -0.15 14.72 14.68
CA LEU A 317 -0.91 13.56 14.24
C LEU A 317 -2.40 13.87 14.21
N ILE A 318 -3.03 13.81 13.04
CA ILE A 318 -4.46 14.12 12.87
C ILE A 318 -5.31 12.89 12.61
N LYS A 319 -4.72 11.83 12.03
CA LYS A 319 -5.41 10.56 11.75
C LYS A 319 -4.43 9.40 11.70
N SER A 320 -4.93 8.18 11.90
CA SER A 320 -4.20 6.95 11.60
C SER A 320 -4.86 6.20 10.44
N ASN A 321 -4.26 5.15 9.91
CA ASN A 321 -4.87 4.30 8.87
C ASN A 321 -4.67 2.82 9.19
N ASN A 322 -5.68 1.98 8.86
CA ASN A 322 -5.54 0.53 8.91
C ASN A 322 -5.14 -0.06 7.54
N GLY A 323 -3.89 -0.50 7.38
CA GLY A 323 -3.44 -1.32 6.24
C GLY A 323 -3.73 -2.82 6.44
N ARG A 324 -3.96 -3.57 5.34
CA ARG A 324 -4.11 -5.05 5.37
C ARG A 324 -2.80 -5.75 5.01
N TRP A 325 -2.26 -5.49 3.82
CA TRP A 325 -1.14 -6.27 3.29
C TRP A 325 0.16 -6.05 4.04
N ASP A 326 0.55 -4.80 4.31
CA ASP A 326 1.73 -4.51 5.12
C ASP A 326 1.57 -5.02 6.56
N TYR A 327 0.39 -4.89 7.18
CA TYR A 327 0.14 -5.40 8.53
C TYR A 327 0.29 -6.93 8.60
N LEU A 328 -0.26 -7.65 7.63
CA LEU A 328 -0.09 -9.11 7.55
C LEU A 328 1.35 -9.50 7.20
N GLY A 329 2.05 -8.74 6.37
CA GLY A 329 3.46 -8.96 6.06
C GLY A 329 4.32 -8.82 7.31
N SER A 330 4.08 -7.75 8.09
CA SER A 330 4.67 -7.51 9.39
C SER A 330 4.33 -8.62 10.40
N LEU A 331 3.10 -9.17 10.36
CA LEU A 331 2.72 -10.30 11.20
C LEU A 331 3.51 -11.58 10.85
N ILE A 332 3.72 -11.86 9.55
CA ILE A 332 4.60 -12.96 9.10
C ILE A 332 6.02 -12.73 9.61
N GLU A 333 6.55 -11.51 9.49
CA GLU A 333 7.89 -11.13 9.97
C GLU A 333 8.04 -11.33 11.48
N MET A 334 7.04 -10.95 12.28
CA MET A 334 7.03 -11.16 13.72
C MET A 334 7.11 -12.65 14.08
N TRP A 335 6.27 -13.48 13.43
CA TRP A 335 6.18 -14.92 13.68
C TRP A 335 7.22 -15.78 12.94
N LEU A 336 8.05 -15.15 12.10
CA LEU A 336 8.93 -15.80 11.12
C LEU A 336 9.80 -16.93 11.69
N GLN A 337 10.21 -16.83 12.95
CA GLN A 337 11.08 -17.80 13.61
C GLN A 337 10.34 -18.98 14.26
N GLU A 338 9.03 -18.85 14.51
CA GLU A 338 8.25 -19.80 15.30
C GLU A 338 7.12 -20.47 14.53
N ARG A 339 6.41 -19.74 13.68
CA ARG A 339 5.22 -20.25 12.98
C ARG A 339 5.08 -19.67 11.58
N VAL A 340 4.45 -20.47 10.73
CA VAL A 340 4.01 -20.06 9.40
C VAL A 340 2.51 -19.78 9.44
N LEU A 341 2.10 -18.65 8.86
CA LEU A 341 0.69 -18.28 8.76
C LEU A 341 -0.03 -19.14 7.71
N PRO A 342 -1.37 -19.31 7.82
CA PRO A 342 -2.15 -19.80 6.69
C PRO A 342 -2.12 -18.79 5.54
N ASP A 343 -2.76 -19.13 4.43
CA ASP A 343 -2.83 -18.26 3.27
C ASP A 343 -3.31 -16.82 3.64
N PRO A 344 -2.48 -15.79 3.40
CA PRO A 344 -2.81 -14.41 3.76
C PRO A 344 -4.02 -13.86 2.98
N GLN A 345 -4.34 -14.41 1.80
CA GLN A 345 -5.53 -14.02 1.04
C GLN A 345 -6.83 -14.29 1.81
N ASN A 346 -6.83 -15.33 2.64
CA ASN A 346 -7.97 -15.74 3.47
C ASN A 346 -8.04 -15.01 4.82
N ILE A 347 -6.99 -14.30 5.22
CA ILE A 347 -7.01 -13.44 6.42
C ILE A 347 -7.54 -12.06 6.03
N THR A 348 -8.86 -11.88 6.14
CA THR A 348 -9.55 -10.64 5.74
C THR A 348 -9.71 -9.67 6.92
N MET A 349 -10.20 -8.45 6.66
CA MET A 349 -10.52 -7.47 7.71
C MET A 349 -11.64 -7.94 8.66
N THR A 350 -12.29 -9.07 8.38
CA THR A 350 -13.29 -9.71 9.26
C THR A 350 -12.71 -10.81 10.14
N SER A 351 -11.44 -11.20 9.95
CA SER A 351 -10.77 -12.17 10.81
C SER A 351 -10.65 -11.64 12.24
N PRO A 352 -10.67 -12.50 13.29
CA PRO A 352 -10.72 -12.04 14.68
C PRO A 352 -9.61 -11.06 15.05
N ASN A 353 -8.37 -11.33 14.61
CA ASN A 353 -7.23 -10.47 14.86
C ASN A 353 -7.32 -9.12 14.12
N MET A 354 -7.81 -9.13 12.88
CA MET A 354 -8.00 -7.92 12.08
C MET A 354 -9.15 -7.05 12.61
N MET A 355 -10.19 -7.66 13.20
CA MET A 355 -11.26 -6.94 13.91
C MET A 355 -10.73 -6.29 15.19
N ALA A 356 -9.89 -6.98 15.96
CA ALA A 356 -9.24 -6.42 17.14
C ALA A 356 -8.30 -5.26 16.78
N TYR A 357 -7.52 -5.42 15.71
CA TYR A 357 -6.63 -4.39 15.16
C TYR A 357 -7.35 -3.09 14.81
N GLN A 358 -8.50 -3.16 14.12
CA GLN A 358 -9.30 -1.97 13.80
C GLN A 358 -9.92 -1.33 15.04
N LYS A 359 -10.45 -2.13 15.97
CA LYS A 359 -11.01 -1.64 17.24
C LYS A 359 -9.95 -0.99 18.12
N TYR A 360 -8.77 -1.59 18.21
CA TYR A 360 -7.63 -1.03 18.95
C TYR A 360 -7.21 0.31 18.35
N ASN A 361 -7.08 0.40 17.02
CA ASN A 361 -6.77 1.67 16.35
C ASN A 361 -7.81 2.75 16.68
N ALA A 362 -9.10 2.44 16.53
CA ALA A 362 -10.19 3.37 16.80
C ALA A 362 -10.23 3.84 18.26
N LEU A 363 -10.07 2.92 19.21
CA LEU A 363 -10.10 3.26 20.64
C LEU A 363 -8.90 4.12 21.03
N ILE A 364 -7.67 3.74 20.64
CA ILE A 364 -6.47 4.51 21.02
C ILE A 364 -6.48 5.90 20.37
N MET A 365 -6.92 6.02 19.11
CA MET A 365 -7.10 7.32 18.47
C MET A 365 -8.17 8.18 19.15
N LEU A 366 -9.27 7.57 19.61
CA LEU A 366 -10.30 8.28 20.39
C LEU A 366 -9.72 8.80 21.71
N LEU A 367 -9.01 7.97 22.47
CA LEU A 367 -8.46 8.36 23.78
C LEU A 367 -7.43 9.50 23.65
N ALA A 368 -6.52 9.40 22.68
CA ALA A 368 -5.50 10.42 22.44
C ALA A 368 -6.05 11.69 21.78
N GLY A 369 -7.06 11.54 20.91
CA GLY A 369 -7.60 12.62 20.08
C GLY A 369 -8.79 13.35 20.67
N ALA A 370 -9.38 12.89 21.78
CA ALA A 370 -10.57 13.53 22.33
C ALA A 370 -10.27 14.92 22.90
N LYS A 371 -11.15 15.88 22.59
CA LYS A 371 -11.14 17.26 23.10
C LYS A 371 -12.54 17.71 23.45
N ASN A 372 -12.72 18.29 24.64
CA ASN A 372 -14.03 18.77 25.13
C ASN A 372 -15.12 17.68 25.06
N GLY A 373 -14.71 16.41 25.24
CA GLY A 373 -15.57 15.25 25.12
C GLY A 373 -15.97 14.88 23.69
N GLU A 374 -15.48 15.54 22.64
CA GLU A 374 -15.66 15.15 21.22
C GLU A 374 -14.41 14.45 20.68
N ALA A 375 -14.56 13.61 19.66
CA ALA A 375 -13.42 13.11 18.90
C ALA A 375 -12.91 14.22 17.95
N ASP A 376 -11.61 14.55 18.03
CA ASP A 376 -10.95 15.52 17.13
C ASP A 376 -10.10 14.81 16.08
N ALA A 377 -9.50 13.67 16.45
CA ALA A 377 -8.75 12.77 15.56
C ALA A 377 -9.46 11.43 15.40
N ALA A 378 -9.17 10.71 14.31
CA ALA A 378 -9.84 9.45 13.99
C ALA A 378 -8.97 8.54 13.11
N PRO A 379 -9.21 7.22 13.13
CA PRO A 379 -8.63 6.32 12.15
C PRO A 379 -9.32 6.43 10.77
N VAL A 380 -8.60 6.05 9.74
CA VAL A 380 -9.05 5.86 8.36
C VAL A 380 -9.12 4.37 8.09
N GLY A 381 -10.19 3.92 7.43
CA GLY A 381 -10.38 2.54 6.99
C GLY A 381 -9.36 2.08 5.95
N GLY A 382 -9.39 0.80 5.60
CA GLY A 382 -8.39 0.19 4.72
C GLY A 382 -8.68 0.34 3.23
N MET A 383 -7.74 -0.12 2.42
CA MET A 383 -7.79 -0.04 0.96
C MET A 383 -8.91 -0.89 0.34
N ALA A 384 -9.76 -0.27 -0.48
CA ALA A 384 -10.55 -0.96 -1.51
C ALA A 384 -9.88 -0.82 -2.88
N ALA A 385 -9.05 -1.81 -3.23
CA ALA A 385 -8.18 -1.77 -4.41
C ALA A 385 -8.83 -2.30 -5.71
N VAL A 386 -10.10 -2.73 -5.69
CA VAL A 386 -10.71 -3.34 -6.87
C VAL A 386 -10.90 -2.30 -7.98
N MET A 387 -10.50 -2.66 -9.19
CA MET A 387 -10.79 -1.94 -10.42
C MET A 387 -11.94 -2.61 -11.16
N LEU A 388 -12.81 -1.80 -11.75
CA LEU A 388 -13.83 -2.31 -12.66
C LEU A 388 -13.18 -2.75 -13.98
N TYR A 389 -13.62 -3.88 -14.52
CA TYR A 389 -13.22 -4.30 -15.86
C TYR A 389 -13.89 -3.40 -16.90
N PRO A 390 -13.14 -2.95 -17.93
CA PRO A 390 -13.72 -2.17 -19.01
C PRO A 390 -14.66 -3.02 -19.87
N GLN A 391 -15.61 -2.38 -20.53
CA GLN A 391 -16.53 -3.04 -21.47
C GLN A 391 -15.78 -3.71 -22.64
N SER A 392 -14.62 -3.18 -23.01
CA SER A 392 -13.75 -3.73 -24.06
C SER A 392 -12.85 -4.88 -23.59
N ASP A 393 -13.03 -5.40 -22.37
CA ASP A 393 -12.28 -6.57 -21.90
C ASP A 393 -12.58 -7.78 -22.79
N ALA A 394 -11.54 -8.37 -23.38
CA ALA A 394 -11.69 -9.44 -24.37
C ALA A 394 -12.26 -10.75 -23.83
N PHE A 395 -12.29 -10.91 -22.50
CA PHE A 395 -12.90 -12.05 -21.82
C PHE A 395 -14.23 -11.67 -21.15
N GLU A 396 -14.77 -10.47 -21.45
CA GLU A 396 -16.04 -9.95 -20.96
C GLU A 396 -16.17 -9.97 -19.43
N ARG A 397 -15.05 -9.82 -18.71
CA ARG A 397 -15.00 -9.92 -17.24
C ARG A 397 -15.72 -8.77 -16.52
N HIS A 398 -16.21 -7.77 -17.25
CA HIS A 398 -17.10 -6.73 -16.74
C HIS A 398 -18.38 -7.27 -16.09
N ARG A 399 -18.77 -8.53 -16.38
CA ARG A 399 -19.78 -9.28 -15.62
C ARG A 399 -19.53 -9.32 -14.11
N TYR A 400 -18.28 -9.20 -13.64
CA TYR A 400 -17.93 -9.19 -12.21
C TYR A 400 -18.00 -7.80 -11.56
N ASN A 401 -18.27 -6.74 -12.32
CA ASN A 401 -18.28 -5.37 -11.79
C ASN A 401 -19.34 -5.18 -10.69
N LEU A 402 -20.51 -5.83 -10.79
CA LEU A 402 -21.54 -5.76 -9.76
C LEU A 402 -21.06 -6.35 -8.42
N LYS A 403 -20.29 -7.46 -8.45
CA LYS A 403 -19.64 -8.05 -7.27
C LYS A 403 -18.71 -7.03 -6.61
N ALA A 404 -17.91 -6.33 -7.41
CA ALA A 404 -16.97 -5.31 -6.93
C ALA A 404 -17.70 -4.14 -6.26
N LEU A 405 -18.73 -3.58 -6.92
CA LEU A 405 -19.52 -2.47 -6.40
C LEU A 405 -20.22 -2.81 -5.09
N ARG A 406 -20.82 -4.00 -4.99
CA ARG A 406 -21.42 -4.46 -3.74
C ARG A 406 -20.38 -4.70 -2.65
N GLY A 407 -19.23 -5.26 -3.01
CA GLY A 407 -18.12 -5.53 -2.10
C GLY A 407 -17.62 -4.26 -1.39
N ILE A 408 -17.37 -3.17 -2.13
CA ILE A 408 -16.92 -1.92 -1.51
C ILE A 408 -17.99 -1.32 -0.60
N LYS A 409 -19.27 -1.28 -1.00
CA LYS A 409 -20.34 -0.75 -0.14
C LYS A 409 -20.39 -1.48 1.20
N LEU A 410 -20.34 -2.82 1.17
CA LEU A 410 -20.41 -3.64 2.39
C LEU A 410 -19.14 -3.50 3.24
N ASP A 411 -17.97 -3.43 2.63
CA ASP A 411 -16.72 -3.23 3.35
C ASP A 411 -16.70 -1.87 4.05
N LYS A 412 -17.10 -0.80 3.37
CA LYS A 412 -17.12 0.55 3.95
C LYS A 412 -18.24 0.73 4.98
N LEU A 413 -19.37 0.02 4.82
CA LEU A 413 -20.38 -0.08 5.87
C LEU A 413 -19.84 -0.83 7.10
N ARG A 414 -19.13 -1.95 6.92
CA ARG A 414 -18.51 -2.69 8.03
C ARG A 414 -17.51 -1.82 8.80
N GLU A 415 -16.62 -1.09 8.09
CA GLU A 415 -15.68 -0.13 8.69
C GLU A 415 -16.40 0.98 9.46
N ARG A 416 -17.49 1.48 8.89
CA ARG A 416 -18.33 2.47 9.55
C ARG A 416 -18.88 1.99 10.89
N LEU A 417 -19.47 0.80 10.90
CA LEU A 417 -20.12 0.23 12.08
C LEU A 417 -19.14 -0.17 13.18
N ILE A 418 -17.96 -0.71 12.81
CA ILE A 418 -16.92 -1.06 13.81
C ILE A 418 -16.37 0.17 14.55
N GLY A 419 -16.48 1.36 13.95
CA GLY A 419 -16.08 2.64 14.52
C GLY A 419 -17.12 3.33 15.39
N LEU A 420 -18.32 2.76 15.52
CA LEU A 420 -19.34 3.26 16.43
C LEU A 420 -19.01 2.79 17.86
N ILE A 421 -18.50 3.69 18.68
CA ILE A 421 -18.09 3.41 20.06
C ILE A 421 -19.01 4.15 21.02
N PHE A 422 -19.75 3.43 21.86
CA PHE A 422 -20.62 4.03 22.86
C PHE A 422 -19.99 3.95 24.25
N ILE A 423 -19.74 5.11 24.85
CA ILE A 423 -19.13 5.24 26.18
C ILE A 423 -20.24 5.59 27.18
N GLY A 424 -20.60 4.65 28.05
CA GLY A 424 -21.70 4.82 29.01
C GLY A 424 -21.73 3.74 30.09
N ASP A 425 -22.47 3.99 31.17
CA ASP A 425 -22.58 3.10 32.32
C ASP A 425 -23.71 2.07 32.13
N VAL A 426 -23.74 1.41 30.98
CA VAL A 426 -24.72 0.37 30.63
C VAL A 426 -24.02 -0.96 30.47
N LYS A 427 -24.57 -2.02 31.06
CA LYS A 427 -24.09 -3.40 30.87
C LYS A 427 -24.88 -4.08 29.77
N GLY A 428 -24.19 -4.77 28.87
CA GLY A 428 -24.78 -5.54 27.79
C GLY A 428 -24.87 -4.81 26.45
N LYS A 429 -25.61 -5.40 25.51
CA LYS A 429 -25.78 -4.86 24.17
C LYS A 429 -26.79 -3.71 24.17
N VAL A 430 -26.48 -2.65 23.43
CA VAL A 430 -27.35 -1.49 23.21
C VAL A 430 -27.46 -1.26 21.71
N THR A 431 -28.66 -0.93 21.22
CA THR A 431 -28.85 -0.61 19.81
C THR A 431 -28.55 0.87 19.52
N LEU A 432 -28.12 1.18 18.29
CA LEU A 432 -27.95 2.55 17.83
C LEU A 432 -29.26 3.36 17.98
N GLU A 433 -30.40 2.72 17.73
CA GLU A 433 -31.72 3.34 17.89
C GLU A 433 -31.99 3.77 19.35
N ASP A 434 -31.66 2.93 20.33
CA ASP A 434 -31.84 3.27 21.75
C ASP A 434 -30.96 4.45 22.17
N ILE A 435 -29.74 4.53 21.63
CA ILE A 435 -28.80 5.64 21.85
C ILE A 435 -29.35 6.94 21.26
N LEU A 436 -29.77 6.92 19.98
CA LEU A 436 -30.30 8.09 19.29
C LEU A 436 -31.61 8.59 19.92
N LYS A 437 -32.43 7.70 20.49
CA LYS A 437 -33.66 8.04 21.22
C LYS A 437 -33.42 8.45 22.67
N GLY A 438 -32.17 8.45 23.16
CA GLY A 438 -31.83 8.81 24.53
C GLY A 438 -32.36 7.85 25.59
N LYS A 439 -32.62 6.58 25.24
CA LYS A 439 -33.07 5.55 26.20
C LYS A 439 -31.94 5.07 27.11
N VAL A 440 -30.70 5.32 26.72
CA VAL A 440 -29.50 5.02 27.50
C VAL A 440 -28.66 6.28 27.70
N GLN A 441 -27.99 6.38 28.84
CA GLN A 441 -27.10 7.50 29.15
C GLN A 441 -25.67 7.17 28.73
N GLY A 442 -25.04 8.06 27.98
CA GLY A 442 -23.67 7.92 27.51
C GLY A 442 -23.41 8.77 26.28
N LYS A 443 -22.27 8.55 25.63
CA LYS A 443 -21.86 9.26 24.42
C LYS A 443 -21.44 8.30 23.33
N LEU A 444 -21.99 8.51 22.13
CA LEU A 444 -21.59 7.80 20.92
C LEU A 444 -20.47 8.57 20.21
N TYR A 445 -19.41 7.87 19.86
CA TYR A 445 -18.33 8.33 19.00
C TYR A 445 -18.35 7.56 17.69
N ASP A 446 -17.93 8.23 16.64
CA ASP A 446 -18.10 7.78 15.28
C ASP A 446 -16.77 7.89 14.51
N MET A 447 -15.96 6.86 14.65
CA MET A 447 -14.50 6.96 14.43
C MET A 447 -14.07 6.70 12.99
N PHE A 448 -14.75 5.86 12.21
CA PHE A 448 -14.37 5.58 10.82
C PHE A 448 -15.27 6.36 9.84
N ARG A 449 -14.94 7.64 9.62
CA ARG A 449 -15.60 8.52 8.62
C ARG A 449 -14.90 8.53 7.25
N GLN A 450 -13.65 8.08 7.21
CA GLN A 450 -12.82 8.06 6.00
C GLN A 450 -12.30 6.65 5.72
N SER A 451 -12.02 6.35 4.45
CA SER A 451 -11.44 5.07 4.02
C SER A 451 -10.74 5.20 2.66
N TRP A 452 -9.99 4.20 2.21
CA TRP A 452 -9.17 4.28 1.01
C TRP A 452 -9.80 3.63 -0.23
N VAL A 453 -9.49 4.19 -1.40
CA VAL A 453 -9.83 3.66 -2.73
C VAL A 453 -8.64 3.82 -3.70
N ALA A 454 -8.51 2.90 -4.65
CA ALA A 454 -7.43 2.95 -5.66
C ALA A 454 -7.90 3.26 -7.09
N THR A 455 -9.18 3.61 -7.26
CA THR A 455 -9.78 3.84 -8.57
C THR A 455 -10.61 5.12 -8.61
N LYS A 456 -10.70 5.69 -9.82
CA LYS A 456 -11.45 6.91 -10.14
C LYS A 456 -12.86 6.63 -10.69
N GLU A 457 -13.22 5.36 -10.85
CA GLU A 457 -14.49 4.97 -11.46
C GLU A 457 -15.67 5.44 -10.60
N GLU A 458 -16.49 6.32 -11.16
CA GLU A 458 -17.53 7.07 -10.43
C GLU A 458 -18.48 6.15 -9.66
N ALA A 459 -19.02 5.11 -10.30
CA ALA A 459 -19.92 4.16 -9.65
C ALA A 459 -19.27 3.42 -8.45
N TYR A 460 -17.96 3.16 -8.52
CA TYR A 460 -17.24 2.48 -7.44
C TYR A 460 -16.97 3.42 -6.27
N VAL A 461 -16.57 4.66 -6.57
CA VAL A 461 -16.38 5.72 -5.59
C VAL A 461 -17.70 6.07 -4.90
N GLU A 462 -18.80 6.19 -5.64
CA GLU A 462 -20.14 6.44 -5.11
C GLU A 462 -20.57 5.33 -4.14
N ALA A 463 -20.42 4.06 -4.55
CA ALA A 463 -20.80 2.91 -3.73
C ALA A 463 -20.05 2.86 -2.38
N GLY A 464 -18.76 3.22 -2.36
CA GLY A 464 -17.97 3.31 -1.12
C GLY A 464 -18.21 4.57 -0.30
N ASN A 465 -18.47 5.72 -0.94
CA ASN A 465 -18.77 6.98 -0.25
C ASN A 465 -20.11 6.93 0.48
N LYS A 466 -21.10 6.25 -0.07
CA LYS A 466 -22.48 6.20 0.45
C LYS A 466 -22.56 5.86 1.96
N PRO A 467 -21.99 4.74 2.47
CA PRO A 467 -22.02 4.44 3.90
C PRO A 467 -21.15 5.40 4.74
N LEU A 468 -20.06 5.94 4.19
CA LEU A 468 -19.15 6.84 4.92
C LEU A 468 -19.77 8.22 5.15
N LYS A 469 -20.52 8.74 4.17
CA LYS A 469 -21.15 10.07 4.19
C LYS A 469 -22.53 10.07 4.86
N ALA A 470 -23.21 8.93 4.94
CA ALA A 470 -24.55 8.78 5.52
C ALA A 470 -24.67 9.27 6.98
N SER A 471 -25.88 9.73 7.34
CA SER A 471 -26.26 9.94 8.74
C SER A 471 -26.37 8.61 9.49
N LEU A 472 -26.34 8.66 10.83
CA LEU A 472 -26.46 7.45 11.66
C LEU A 472 -27.81 6.73 11.44
N GLU A 473 -28.90 7.48 11.24
CA GLU A 473 -30.24 6.94 10.95
C GLU A 473 -30.30 6.27 9.57
N GLU A 474 -29.59 6.84 8.59
CA GLU A 474 -29.52 6.28 7.24
C GLU A 474 -28.76 4.95 7.20
N LEU A 475 -27.76 4.74 8.06
CA LEU A 475 -27.05 3.46 8.15
C LEU A 475 -28.01 2.30 8.44
N GLN A 476 -28.93 2.47 9.40
CA GLN A 476 -29.92 1.44 9.71
C GLN A 476 -30.87 1.21 8.53
N LYS A 477 -31.30 2.28 7.84
CA LYS A 477 -32.15 2.17 6.64
C LYS A 477 -31.45 1.40 5.52
N MET A 478 -30.14 1.57 5.34
CA MET A 478 -29.37 0.81 4.36
C MET A 478 -29.35 -0.69 4.66
N ILE A 479 -29.31 -1.09 5.93
CA ILE A 479 -29.34 -2.49 6.35
C ILE A 479 -30.74 -3.10 6.21
N ASP A 480 -31.78 -2.31 6.50
CA ASP A 480 -33.18 -2.73 6.49
C ASP A 480 -33.84 -2.65 5.10
N ALA A 481 -33.16 -2.05 4.11
CA ALA A 481 -33.65 -1.95 2.74
C ALA A 481 -34.00 -3.34 2.14
N PRO A 482 -35.02 -3.43 1.27
CA PRO A 482 -35.36 -4.69 0.63
C PRO A 482 -34.19 -5.21 -0.21
N VAL A 483 -34.08 -6.54 -0.32
CA VAL A 483 -33.05 -7.18 -1.13
C VAL A 483 -33.58 -7.36 -2.55
N GLU A 484 -33.14 -6.49 -3.43
CA GLU A 484 -33.39 -6.56 -4.87
C GLU A 484 -32.26 -7.33 -5.58
N TYR A 485 -32.63 -8.08 -6.61
CA TYR A 485 -31.71 -8.91 -7.37
C TYR A 485 -31.79 -8.63 -8.86
N VAL A 486 -30.65 -8.73 -9.52
CA VAL A 486 -30.50 -8.72 -10.98
C VAL A 486 -29.82 -10.00 -11.44
N THR A 487 -30.15 -10.45 -12.65
CA THR A 487 -29.50 -11.61 -13.25
C THR A 487 -28.36 -11.14 -14.14
N VAL A 488 -27.14 -11.54 -13.80
CA VAL A 488 -25.94 -11.31 -14.61
C VAL A 488 -25.45 -12.67 -15.09
N GLU A 489 -25.54 -12.92 -16.39
CA GLU A 489 -25.15 -14.20 -17.02
C GLU A 489 -25.74 -15.44 -16.32
N GLY A 490 -27.05 -15.41 -16.05
CA GLY A 490 -27.74 -16.53 -15.38
C GLY A 490 -27.48 -16.65 -13.88
N THR A 491 -26.60 -15.82 -13.30
CA THR A 491 -26.36 -15.76 -11.85
C THR A 491 -27.19 -14.64 -11.23
N LYS A 492 -28.01 -15.00 -10.24
CA LYS A 492 -28.80 -14.03 -9.47
C LYS A 492 -27.89 -13.32 -8.47
N MET A 493 -27.74 -12.01 -8.62
CA MET A 493 -26.86 -11.17 -7.79
C MET A 493 -27.64 -10.02 -7.17
N PRO A 494 -27.44 -9.72 -5.87
CA PRO A 494 -28.05 -8.54 -5.26
C PRO A 494 -27.51 -7.24 -5.88
N THR A 495 -28.37 -6.24 -6.04
CA THR A 495 -27.96 -4.92 -6.55
C THR A 495 -27.07 -4.20 -5.53
N VAL A 496 -26.43 -3.10 -5.94
CA VAL A 496 -25.59 -2.31 -5.03
C VAL A 496 -26.42 -1.70 -3.91
N ASP A 497 -27.63 -1.20 -4.21
CA ASP A 497 -28.45 -0.46 -3.25
C ASP A 497 -29.28 -1.31 -2.30
N SER A 498 -29.45 -2.60 -2.61
CA SER A 498 -30.09 -3.57 -1.72
C SER A 498 -29.55 -3.55 -0.30
N GLY A 499 -30.43 -3.88 0.66
CA GLY A 499 -30.03 -4.20 2.03
C GLY A 499 -29.22 -5.49 2.12
N LEU A 500 -28.93 -5.93 3.34
CA LEU A 500 -28.12 -7.12 3.58
C LEU A 500 -28.88 -8.39 3.14
N THR A 501 -28.22 -9.24 2.34
CA THR A 501 -28.74 -10.61 2.08
C THR A 501 -28.75 -11.42 3.38
N PRO A 502 -29.44 -12.57 3.44
CA PRO A 502 -29.37 -13.45 4.61
C PRO A 502 -27.93 -13.82 5.03
N GLU A 503 -27.05 -14.10 4.07
CA GLU A 503 -25.65 -14.47 4.32
C GLU A 503 -24.84 -13.30 4.86
N GLU A 504 -25.00 -12.12 4.27
CA GLU A 504 -24.33 -10.89 4.71
C GLU A 504 -24.84 -10.43 6.09
N ARG A 505 -26.15 -10.55 6.34
CA ARG A 505 -26.75 -10.28 7.64
C ARG A 505 -26.16 -11.22 8.70
N SER A 506 -26.08 -12.52 8.39
CA SER A 506 -25.44 -13.50 9.26
C SER A 506 -23.97 -13.17 9.53
N LEU A 507 -23.23 -12.69 8.52
CA LEU A 507 -21.86 -12.21 8.71
C LEU A 507 -21.81 -11.01 9.66
N PHE A 508 -22.62 -9.98 9.45
CA PHE A 508 -22.64 -8.79 10.30
C PHE A 508 -23.05 -9.11 11.75
N GLN A 509 -23.95 -10.09 11.94
CA GLN A 509 -24.31 -10.62 13.26
C GLN A 509 -23.13 -11.32 13.93
N ARG A 510 -22.42 -12.20 13.22
CA ARG A 510 -21.21 -12.87 13.75
C ARG A 510 -20.10 -11.89 14.13
N LEU A 511 -19.99 -10.78 13.39
CA LEU A 511 -19.03 -9.71 13.68
C LEU A 511 -19.49 -8.80 14.85
N GLY A 512 -20.71 -8.97 15.34
CA GLY A 512 -21.29 -8.15 16.41
C GLY A 512 -21.59 -6.72 15.99
N LEU A 513 -21.83 -6.48 14.70
CA LEU A 513 -22.15 -5.15 14.15
C LEU A 513 -23.66 -4.88 14.17
N ILE A 514 -24.47 -5.95 14.13
CA ILE A 514 -25.92 -5.93 14.28
C ILE A 514 -26.38 -7.07 15.18
N ASP A 515 -27.56 -6.94 15.78
CA ASP A 515 -28.21 -7.98 16.57
C ASP A 515 -29.01 -8.99 15.72
N GLU A 516 -29.67 -9.94 16.37
CA GLU A 516 -30.54 -10.95 15.76
C GLU A 516 -31.70 -10.36 14.95
N ASN A 517 -32.16 -9.15 15.30
CA ASN A 517 -33.22 -8.42 14.63
C ASN A 517 -32.68 -7.49 13.51
N GLY A 518 -31.36 -7.47 13.29
CA GLY A 518 -30.72 -6.62 12.30
C GLY A 518 -30.48 -5.18 12.74
N LYS A 519 -30.62 -4.86 14.02
CA LYS A 519 -30.37 -3.52 14.56
C LYS A 519 -28.89 -3.31 14.83
N ILE A 520 -28.36 -2.17 14.41
CA ILE A 520 -26.95 -1.80 14.62
C ILE A 520 -26.63 -1.79 16.11
N THR A 521 -25.51 -2.42 16.49
CA THR A 521 -25.01 -2.50 17.85
C THR A 521 -23.63 -1.84 17.97
N PRO A 522 -23.55 -0.57 18.40
CA PRO A 522 -22.27 0.08 18.70
C PRO A 522 -21.45 -0.69 19.75
N TRP A 523 -20.13 -0.54 19.71
CA TRP A 523 -19.23 -1.13 20.69
C TRP A 523 -19.35 -0.39 22.03
N VAL A 524 -20.02 -1.02 23.00
CA VAL A 524 -20.24 -0.47 24.33
C VAL A 524 -18.98 -0.62 25.18
N ILE A 525 -18.49 0.49 25.74
CA ILE A 525 -17.34 0.55 26.64
C ILE A 525 -17.76 1.37 27.87
N THR A 526 -17.55 0.84 29.07
CA THR A 526 -17.75 1.60 30.31
C THR A 526 -16.48 2.36 30.68
N LYS A 527 -16.60 3.44 31.46
CA LYS A 527 -15.40 4.18 31.91
C LYS A 527 -14.46 3.31 32.74
N ASP A 528 -15.02 2.40 33.54
CA ASP A 528 -14.25 1.45 34.36
C ASP A 528 -13.34 0.56 33.48
N MET A 529 -13.82 0.11 32.31
CA MET A 529 -13.03 -0.76 31.42
C MET A 529 -11.71 -0.15 30.95
N ILE A 530 -11.61 1.18 30.93
CA ILE A 530 -10.46 1.93 30.38
C ILE A 530 -9.83 2.87 31.41
N ASP A 531 -10.22 2.77 32.67
CA ASP A 531 -9.87 3.70 33.76
C ASP A 531 -8.37 3.73 34.11
N THR A 532 -7.66 2.63 33.85
CA THR A 532 -6.22 2.47 34.10
C THR A 532 -5.55 1.77 32.91
N PRO A 533 -4.23 1.93 32.70
CA PRO A 533 -3.48 1.23 31.67
C PRO A 533 -3.68 -0.29 31.69
N GLU A 534 -3.73 -0.88 32.87
CA GLU A 534 -3.93 -2.31 33.06
C GLU A 534 -5.33 -2.75 32.62
N LYS A 535 -6.37 -1.98 32.96
CA LYS A 535 -7.74 -2.26 32.48
C LYS A 535 -7.82 -2.06 30.96
N LEU A 536 -7.24 -1.00 30.39
CA LEU A 536 -7.28 -0.77 28.95
C LEU A 536 -6.61 -1.91 28.16
N LEU A 537 -5.43 -2.37 28.56
CA LEU A 537 -4.67 -3.38 27.78
C LEU A 537 -4.99 -4.82 28.17
N HIS A 538 -5.33 -5.12 29.43
CA HIS A 538 -5.51 -6.50 29.90
C HIS A 538 -6.98 -6.91 30.08
N ASN A 539 -7.95 -6.03 29.84
CA ASN A 539 -9.37 -6.36 29.96
C ASN A 539 -9.84 -7.30 28.83
N LYS A 540 -10.15 -8.55 29.21
CA LYS A 540 -10.62 -9.57 28.27
C LYS A 540 -12.00 -9.28 27.69
N GLU A 541 -12.88 -8.61 28.42
CA GLU A 541 -14.20 -8.24 27.90
C GLU A 541 -14.08 -7.22 26.76
N LEU A 542 -13.14 -6.28 26.87
CA LEU A 542 -12.84 -5.29 25.85
C LEU A 542 -12.28 -5.94 24.57
N TRP A 543 -11.44 -6.97 24.72
CA TRP A 543 -10.68 -7.60 23.62
C TRP A 543 -11.18 -9.00 23.23
N GLY A 544 -12.49 -9.24 23.33
CA GLY A 544 -13.13 -10.43 22.76
C GLY A 544 -12.75 -11.74 23.46
N GLY A 545 -12.57 -11.71 24.78
CA GLY A 545 -12.22 -12.85 25.63
C GLY A 545 -10.71 -13.12 25.74
N LYS A 546 -9.87 -12.33 25.06
CA LYS A 546 -8.42 -12.50 25.00
C LYS A 546 -7.68 -11.35 25.68
N SER A 547 -6.38 -11.53 25.97
CA SER A 547 -5.51 -10.36 26.20
C SER A 547 -5.41 -9.54 24.91
N ILE A 548 -5.11 -8.24 24.97
CA ILE A 548 -4.91 -7.45 23.74
C ILE A 548 -3.83 -8.05 22.85
N TRP A 549 -2.74 -8.56 23.43
CA TRP A 549 -1.64 -9.18 22.69
C TRP A 549 -2.14 -10.37 21.86
N ASN A 550 -2.90 -11.28 22.48
CA ASN A 550 -3.49 -12.42 21.78
C ASN A 550 -4.57 -11.99 20.78
N ALA A 551 -5.34 -10.95 21.10
CA ALA A 551 -6.34 -10.41 20.20
C ALA A 551 -5.69 -9.83 18.92
N LEU A 552 -4.53 -9.16 19.02
CA LEU A 552 -3.85 -8.55 17.89
C LEU A 552 -2.98 -9.52 17.09
N TYR A 553 -2.30 -10.44 17.77
CA TYR A 553 -1.14 -11.15 17.19
C TYR A 553 -1.31 -12.66 17.10
N ASP A 554 -2.37 -13.25 17.66
CA ASP A 554 -2.65 -14.67 17.42
C ASP A 554 -2.86 -14.89 15.91
N ILE A 555 -2.21 -15.93 15.38
CA ILE A 555 -2.41 -16.37 14.00
C ILE A 555 -3.80 -17.01 13.89
N PRO A 556 -4.67 -16.55 12.96
CA PRO A 556 -5.95 -17.20 12.69
C PRO A 556 -5.77 -18.64 12.20
N ASP A 557 -6.73 -19.50 12.49
CA ASP A 557 -6.80 -20.82 11.87
C ASP A 557 -7.02 -20.69 10.36
N GLY A 558 -6.38 -21.57 9.58
CA GLY A 558 -6.54 -21.59 8.14
C GLY A 558 -5.75 -22.72 7.49
N GLU A 559 -5.86 -22.80 6.16
CA GLU A 559 -5.28 -23.88 5.37
C GLU A 559 -4.10 -23.37 4.53
N ILE A 560 -3.12 -24.23 4.29
CA ILE A 560 -2.10 -24.11 3.26
C ILE A 560 -2.42 -25.17 2.20
N THR A 561 -2.82 -24.73 1.02
CA THR A 561 -3.21 -25.60 -0.10
C THR A 561 -2.24 -25.42 -1.27
N PRO A 562 -2.05 -26.45 -2.13
CA PRO A 562 -1.24 -26.32 -3.34
C PRO A 562 -1.69 -25.16 -4.24
N GLU A 563 -3.00 -24.98 -4.36
CA GLU A 563 -3.62 -23.92 -5.16
C GLU A 563 -3.29 -22.52 -4.63
N HIS A 564 -3.40 -22.28 -3.32
CA HIS A 564 -3.09 -20.97 -2.75
C HIS A 564 -1.58 -20.66 -2.81
N VAL A 565 -0.72 -21.68 -2.69
CA VAL A 565 0.73 -21.48 -2.92
C VAL A 565 1.00 -21.09 -4.38
N GLN A 566 0.32 -21.73 -5.34
CA GLN A 566 0.41 -21.36 -6.75
C GLN A 566 -0.13 -19.95 -7.03
N HIS A 567 -1.23 -19.55 -6.36
CA HIS A 567 -1.80 -18.19 -6.44
C HIS A 567 -0.85 -17.14 -5.88
N ALA A 568 -0.31 -17.37 -4.69
CA ALA A 568 0.67 -16.46 -4.09
C ALA A 568 1.91 -16.28 -4.97
N PHE A 569 2.40 -17.38 -5.57
CA PHE A 569 3.52 -17.31 -6.52
C PHE A 569 3.16 -16.45 -7.73
N TYR A 570 1.95 -16.61 -8.27
CA TYR A 570 1.45 -15.77 -9.35
C TYR A 570 1.40 -14.29 -8.97
N MET A 571 0.85 -13.95 -7.81
CA MET A 571 0.75 -12.55 -7.37
C MET A 571 2.13 -11.92 -7.19
N ALA A 572 3.09 -12.65 -6.60
CA ALA A 572 4.48 -12.19 -6.46
C ALA A 572 5.18 -12.02 -7.81
N ALA A 573 5.07 -13.01 -8.71
CA ALA A 573 5.70 -12.99 -10.03
C ALA A 573 5.12 -11.90 -10.93
N ASN A 574 3.79 -11.78 -10.98
CA ASN A 574 3.15 -10.80 -11.85
C ASN A 574 3.39 -9.36 -11.36
N TYR A 575 3.32 -9.09 -10.05
CA TYR A 575 3.69 -7.77 -9.57
C TYR A 575 5.17 -7.45 -9.78
N GLY A 576 6.07 -8.39 -9.48
CA GLY A 576 7.50 -8.22 -9.75
C GLY A 576 7.80 -7.95 -11.24
N PHE A 577 7.11 -8.65 -12.14
CA PHE A 577 7.18 -8.42 -13.58
C PHE A 577 6.75 -7.00 -13.98
N GLN A 578 5.64 -6.50 -13.41
CA GLN A 578 5.14 -5.14 -13.66
C GLN A 578 6.14 -4.09 -13.15
N LEU A 579 6.69 -4.31 -11.96
CA LEU A 579 7.68 -3.42 -11.38
C LEU A 579 8.93 -3.36 -12.26
N LEU A 580 9.50 -4.50 -12.70
CA LEU A 580 10.65 -4.53 -13.61
C LEU A 580 10.41 -3.77 -14.93
N ASN A 581 9.14 -3.58 -15.32
CA ASN A 581 8.71 -2.80 -16.48
C ASN A 581 8.43 -1.31 -16.19
N GLY A 582 8.70 -0.84 -14.96
CA GLY A 582 8.42 0.54 -14.54
C GLY A 582 6.98 0.80 -14.10
N ASN A 583 6.17 -0.25 -13.91
CA ASN A 583 4.78 -0.11 -13.50
C ASN A 583 4.58 -0.50 -12.03
N LEU A 584 4.65 0.51 -11.15
CA LEU A 584 4.63 0.35 -9.69
C LEU A 584 3.20 0.33 -9.10
N ALA A 585 2.25 0.98 -9.78
CA ALA A 585 0.82 0.88 -9.49
C ALA A 585 0.17 -0.03 -10.54
N ALA A 586 0.16 -1.33 -10.26
CA ALA A 586 -0.09 -2.36 -11.26
C ALA A 586 -1.50 -2.96 -11.16
N ALA A 587 -2.25 -2.83 -12.25
CA ALA A 587 -3.57 -3.44 -12.38
C ALA A 587 -3.46 -4.93 -12.75
N ILE A 588 -3.57 -5.82 -11.76
CA ILE A 588 -3.38 -7.28 -11.86
C ILE A 588 -4.72 -7.99 -11.67
N ASP A 589 -4.99 -8.98 -12.52
CA ASP A 589 -6.19 -9.82 -12.41
C ASP A 589 -5.96 -10.92 -11.36
N ASP A 590 -6.85 -11.04 -10.39
CA ASP A 590 -6.88 -12.14 -9.44
C ASP A 590 -7.86 -13.20 -9.95
N TYR A 591 -7.31 -14.34 -10.37
CA TYR A 591 -8.09 -15.41 -10.98
C TYR A 591 -8.97 -16.19 -10.00
N GLU A 592 -8.63 -16.18 -8.70
CA GLU A 592 -9.44 -16.83 -7.66
C GLU A 592 -10.65 -15.96 -7.30
N LEU A 593 -10.41 -14.66 -7.10
CA LEU A 593 -11.48 -13.71 -6.76
C LEU A 593 -12.31 -13.27 -7.96
N LYS A 594 -11.81 -13.48 -9.18
CA LYS A 594 -12.40 -13.02 -10.45
C LYS A 594 -12.58 -11.50 -10.45
N GLN A 595 -11.56 -10.81 -9.97
CA GLN A 595 -11.54 -9.36 -9.81
C GLN A 595 -10.19 -8.84 -10.28
N ARG A 596 -10.13 -7.54 -10.56
CA ARG A 596 -8.90 -6.86 -10.92
C ARG A 596 -8.53 -5.91 -9.80
N PHE A 597 -7.27 -5.92 -9.38
CA PHE A 597 -6.81 -5.08 -8.28
C PHE A 597 -5.73 -4.12 -8.77
N MET A 598 -5.78 -2.88 -8.28
CA MET A 598 -4.63 -1.99 -8.31
C MET A 598 -3.69 -2.39 -7.18
N ASN A 599 -2.50 -2.87 -7.51
CA ASN A 599 -1.53 -3.38 -6.54
C ASN A 599 -0.34 -2.43 -6.45
N ASP A 600 0.27 -2.43 -5.28
CA ASP A 600 1.52 -1.74 -4.93
C ASP A 600 2.51 -2.73 -4.30
N LEU A 601 3.63 -2.23 -3.77
CA LEU A 601 4.69 -3.07 -3.19
C LEU A 601 4.22 -3.92 -2.01
N ALA A 602 3.18 -3.50 -1.28
CA ALA A 602 2.66 -4.28 -0.16
C ALA A 602 2.15 -5.66 -0.63
N THR A 603 1.58 -5.74 -1.85
CA THR A 603 1.23 -7.01 -2.50
C THR A 603 2.47 -7.89 -2.69
N TYR A 604 3.58 -7.32 -3.15
CA TYR A 604 4.82 -8.09 -3.30
C TYR A 604 5.35 -8.56 -1.94
N ARG A 605 5.39 -7.67 -0.94
CA ARG A 605 5.90 -7.97 0.42
C ARG A 605 5.14 -9.12 1.05
N ILE A 606 3.80 -9.11 1.02
CA ILE A 606 3.02 -10.16 1.69
C ILE A 606 3.26 -11.54 1.08
N PHE A 607 3.17 -11.66 -0.26
CA PHE A 607 3.28 -12.95 -0.92
C PHE A 607 4.71 -13.48 -0.92
N THR A 608 5.71 -12.61 -1.12
CA THR A 608 7.12 -13.05 -1.02
C THR A 608 7.50 -13.45 0.40
N SER A 609 7.00 -12.76 1.43
CA SER A 609 7.25 -13.13 2.83
C SER A 609 6.61 -14.45 3.18
N TRP A 610 5.37 -14.67 2.75
CA TRP A 610 4.66 -15.93 2.97
C TRP A 610 5.34 -17.10 2.27
N LEU A 611 5.61 -16.99 0.95
CA LEU A 611 6.29 -18.03 0.17
C LEU A 611 7.67 -18.37 0.72
N TRP A 612 8.46 -17.34 1.08
CA TRP A 612 9.75 -17.55 1.72
C TRP A 612 9.60 -18.33 3.03
N SER A 613 8.62 -17.99 3.86
CA SER A 613 8.36 -18.69 5.13
C SER A 613 7.94 -20.15 4.90
N LEU A 614 7.13 -20.43 3.87
CA LEU A 614 6.71 -21.79 3.53
C LEU A 614 7.91 -22.67 3.15
N VAL A 615 8.81 -22.15 2.31
CA VAL A 615 9.97 -22.88 1.80
C VAL A 615 11.06 -23.05 2.86
N ASN A 616 11.35 -22.01 3.66
CA ASN A 616 12.48 -22.01 4.59
C ASN A 616 12.14 -22.48 6.00
N ARG A 617 10.86 -22.70 6.31
CA ARG A 617 10.39 -23.20 7.63
C ARG A 617 9.72 -24.56 7.55
N ASP A 618 10.04 -25.34 6.52
CA ASP A 618 9.53 -26.71 6.33
C ASP A 618 8.00 -26.80 6.43
N ALA A 619 7.28 -25.79 5.95
CA ALA A 619 5.83 -25.79 6.00
C ALA A 619 5.27 -26.93 5.15
N VAL A 620 4.17 -27.53 5.62
CA VAL A 620 3.50 -28.63 4.94
C VAL A 620 2.13 -28.19 4.43
N ILE A 621 1.72 -28.78 3.32
CA ILE A 621 0.36 -28.71 2.80
C ILE A 621 -0.59 -29.26 3.86
N THR A 622 -1.53 -28.45 4.34
CA THR A 622 -2.47 -28.84 5.40
C THR A 622 -3.73 -29.50 4.86
N LYS A 623 -4.00 -29.32 3.56
CA LYS A 623 -5.13 -29.90 2.84
C LYS A 623 -4.72 -30.30 1.43
N GLU A 624 -5.07 -31.52 1.05
CA GLU A 624 -4.77 -32.04 -0.29
C GLU A 624 -5.43 -31.20 -1.38
N GLY A 625 -4.76 -31.13 -2.53
CA GLY A 625 -5.19 -30.33 -3.67
C GLY A 625 -4.37 -30.66 -4.91
N TYR A 626 -4.36 -29.75 -5.88
CA TYR A 626 -3.64 -29.89 -7.13
C TYR A 626 -2.81 -28.67 -7.45
N ILE A 627 -1.60 -28.89 -7.95
CA ILE A 627 -0.92 -27.89 -8.76
C ILE A 627 -1.48 -28.02 -10.19
N LYS A 628 -1.84 -26.88 -10.78
CA LYS A 628 -2.59 -26.82 -12.03
C LYS A 628 -1.75 -26.28 -13.17
N ALA A 629 -1.92 -26.86 -14.36
CA ALA A 629 -1.39 -26.32 -15.60
C ALA A 629 -2.29 -25.21 -16.16
N PRO A 630 -1.73 -24.31 -16.98
CA PRO A 630 -2.50 -23.26 -17.64
C PRO A 630 -3.51 -23.84 -18.63
N LYS A 631 -4.68 -23.23 -18.69
CA LYS A 631 -5.72 -23.55 -19.67
C LYS A 631 -6.46 -22.27 -20.07
N LEU A 632 -6.77 -22.13 -21.36
CA LEU A 632 -7.66 -21.07 -21.82
C LEU A 632 -9.08 -21.34 -21.32
N THR A 633 -9.63 -20.38 -20.58
CA THR A 633 -10.99 -20.40 -20.03
C THR A 633 -11.75 -19.14 -20.46
N ARG A 634 -13.02 -19.04 -20.06
CA ARG A 634 -13.81 -17.79 -20.23
C ARG A 634 -13.25 -16.59 -19.47
N ASP A 635 -12.36 -16.81 -18.51
CA ASP A 635 -11.75 -15.79 -17.66
C ASP A 635 -10.31 -15.45 -18.12
N GLY A 636 -9.88 -16.05 -19.24
CA GLY A 636 -8.52 -15.96 -19.78
C GLY A 636 -7.73 -17.25 -19.60
N VAL A 637 -6.43 -17.20 -19.92
CA VAL A 637 -5.50 -18.28 -19.60
C VAL A 637 -5.23 -18.22 -18.10
N ILE A 638 -5.62 -19.27 -17.37
CA ILE A 638 -5.45 -19.38 -15.91
C ILE A 638 -5.09 -20.81 -15.52
N PRO A 639 -4.55 -21.07 -14.30
CA PRO A 639 -4.34 -22.42 -13.79
C PRO A 639 -5.67 -23.14 -13.58
N ALA A 640 -6.02 -24.08 -14.46
CA ALA A 640 -7.33 -24.76 -14.41
C ALA A 640 -7.29 -26.25 -14.80
N GLU A 641 -6.16 -26.77 -15.26
CA GLU A 641 -6.00 -28.20 -15.54
C GLU A 641 -5.23 -28.88 -14.40
N ASN A 642 -5.85 -29.84 -13.72
CA ASN A 642 -5.20 -30.55 -12.61
C ASN A 642 -4.11 -31.50 -13.15
N VAL A 643 -2.84 -31.25 -12.84
CA VAL A 643 -1.72 -32.05 -13.36
C VAL A 643 -0.91 -32.77 -12.29
N LEU A 644 -0.77 -32.19 -11.09
CA LEU A 644 -0.07 -32.82 -9.99
C LEU A 644 -0.93 -32.80 -8.74
N LYS A 645 -1.38 -33.99 -8.30
CA LYS A 645 -2.05 -34.14 -7.00
C LYS A 645 -1.01 -34.05 -5.89
N VAL A 646 -1.25 -33.19 -4.90
CA VAL A 646 -0.38 -33.01 -3.75
C VAL A 646 -1.11 -33.42 -2.49
N ALA A 647 -0.53 -34.36 -1.75
CA ALA A 647 -1.11 -34.89 -0.53
C ALA A 647 -0.92 -33.94 0.66
N LYS A 648 -1.84 -34.00 1.63
CA LYS A 648 -1.63 -33.39 2.95
C LYS A 648 -0.33 -33.93 3.59
N GLY A 649 0.46 -33.06 4.18
CA GLY A 649 1.75 -33.38 4.79
C GLY A 649 2.96 -33.23 3.84
N THR A 650 2.73 -33.04 2.54
CA THR A 650 3.83 -32.73 1.59
C THR A 650 4.47 -31.40 1.95
N LYS A 651 5.81 -31.32 2.00
CA LYS A 651 6.49 -30.05 2.24
C LYS A 651 6.36 -29.14 1.03
N VAL A 652 6.13 -27.84 1.25
CA VAL A 652 6.03 -26.86 0.16
C VAL A 652 7.33 -26.77 -0.63
N LYS A 653 8.48 -26.89 0.06
CA LYS A 653 9.80 -26.90 -0.59
C LYS A 653 9.95 -27.99 -1.65
N ASP A 654 9.36 -29.17 -1.42
CA ASP A 654 9.50 -30.33 -2.31
C ASP A 654 8.71 -30.17 -3.63
N ILE A 655 7.72 -29.28 -3.65
CA ILE A 655 6.87 -29.01 -4.82
C ILE A 655 7.14 -27.64 -5.46
N PHE A 656 8.05 -26.85 -4.89
CA PHE A 656 8.26 -25.46 -5.29
C PHE A 656 8.78 -25.33 -6.74
N GLU A 657 9.71 -26.20 -7.16
CA GLU A 657 10.21 -26.21 -8.54
C GLU A 657 9.11 -26.48 -9.57
N GLU A 658 8.15 -27.33 -9.23
CA GLU A 658 7.04 -27.66 -10.13
C GLU A 658 6.06 -26.48 -10.27
N ILE A 659 5.77 -25.79 -9.16
CA ILE A 659 4.98 -24.55 -9.17
C ILE A 659 5.66 -23.49 -10.04
N TRP A 660 6.98 -23.34 -9.90
CA TRP A 660 7.77 -22.40 -10.69
C TRP A 660 7.70 -22.72 -12.19
N LYS A 661 7.89 -24.00 -12.58
CA LYS A 661 7.81 -24.44 -13.99
C LYS A 661 6.44 -24.17 -14.58
N LEU A 662 5.37 -24.61 -13.91
CA LEU A 662 4.00 -24.44 -14.40
C LEU A 662 3.56 -22.98 -14.45
N HIS A 663 4.08 -22.12 -13.57
CA HIS A 663 3.85 -20.67 -13.69
C HIS A 663 4.57 -20.08 -14.92
N PHE A 664 5.77 -20.54 -15.24
CA PHE A 664 6.46 -20.10 -16.44
C PHE A 664 5.76 -20.58 -17.71
N ASP A 665 5.27 -21.83 -17.72
CA ASP A 665 4.42 -22.35 -18.80
C ASP A 665 3.15 -21.52 -18.96
N TRP A 666 2.52 -21.12 -17.84
CA TRP A 666 1.38 -20.22 -17.87
C TRP A 666 1.73 -18.86 -18.50
N THR A 667 2.87 -18.29 -18.14
CA THR A 667 3.35 -17.03 -18.74
C THR A 667 3.49 -17.15 -20.26
N ASN A 668 4.06 -18.27 -20.73
CA ASN A 668 4.22 -18.55 -22.16
C ASN A 668 2.87 -18.73 -22.87
N GLU A 669 1.93 -19.51 -22.30
CA GLU A 669 0.60 -19.70 -22.89
C GLU A 669 -0.22 -18.40 -22.87
N PHE A 670 -0.06 -17.54 -21.86
CA PHE A 670 -0.67 -16.21 -21.84
C PHE A 670 -0.17 -15.33 -22.99
N TYR A 671 1.14 -15.30 -23.26
CA TYR A 671 1.70 -14.55 -24.39
C TYR A 671 1.24 -15.10 -25.73
N LYS A 672 1.25 -16.43 -25.88
CA LYS A 672 0.78 -17.11 -27.09
C LYS A 672 -0.70 -16.79 -27.37
N GLU A 673 -1.55 -16.85 -26.35
CA GLU A 673 -2.96 -16.51 -26.48
C GLU A 673 -3.18 -15.04 -26.87
N GLN A 674 -2.41 -14.12 -26.27
CA GLN A 674 -2.45 -12.71 -26.63
C GLN A 674 -2.07 -12.49 -28.10
N ASP A 675 -0.97 -13.09 -28.54
CA ASP A 675 -0.46 -12.95 -29.92
C ASP A 675 -1.42 -13.60 -30.93
N MET A 676 -2.00 -14.74 -30.58
CA MET A 676 -2.98 -15.46 -31.40
C MET A 676 -4.27 -14.64 -31.57
N ARG A 677 -4.76 -13.95 -30.53
CA ARG A 677 -5.90 -13.04 -30.67
C ARG A 677 -5.62 -11.88 -31.63
N VAL A 678 -4.42 -11.30 -31.56
CA VAL A 678 -4.00 -10.25 -32.50
C VAL A 678 -3.93 -10.81 -33.91
N ALA A 679 -3.34 -12.00 -34.10
CA ALA A 679 -3.25 -12.66 -35.40
C ALA A 679 -4.64 -12.89 -36.03
N ASN A 680 -5.57 -13.47 -35.27
CA ASN A 680 -6.95 -13.69 -35.71
C ASN A 680 -7.63 -12.36 -36.09
N ARG A 681 -7.53 -11.35 -35.23
CA ARG A 681 -8.12 -10.03 -35.49
C ARG A 681 -7.60 -9.40 -36.78
N LEU A 682 -6.30 -9.48 -37.05
CA LEU A 682 -5.72 -8.95 -38.29
C LEU A 682 -6.16 -9.76 -39.51
N ALA A 683 -6.18 -11.09 -39.41
CA ALA A 683 -6.63 -11.97 -40.49
C ALA A 683 -8.11 -11.73 -40.85
N GLU A 684 -8.97 -11.57 -39.84
CA GLU A 684 -10.39 -11.25 -40.03
C GLU A 684 -10.58 -9.84 -40.60
N THR A 685 -9.92 -8.84 -40.01
CA THR A 685 -10.13 -7.42 -40.35
C THR A 685 -9.59 -7.05 -41.74
N PHE A 686 -8.39 -7.53 -42.06
CA PHE A 686 -7.68 -7.14 -43.29
C PHE A 686 -7.70 -8.22 -44.36
N GLY A 687 -7.58 -9.49 -43.97
CA GLY A 687 -7.60 -10.62 -44.89
C GLY A 687 -8.99 -11.16 -45.23
N LYS A 688 -10.00 -10.85 -44.40
CA LYS A 688 -11.34 -11.48 -44.44
C LYS A 688 -11.26 -13.01 -44.49
N THR A 689 -10.30 -13.59 -43.76
CA THR A 689 -9.98 -15.01 -43.77
C THR A 689 -9.86 -15.57 -42.37
N ASN A 690 -10.32 -16.81 -42.19
CA ASN A 690 -10.15 -17.60 -40.97
C ASN A 690 -9.28 -18.84 -41.25
N ASN A 691 -8.41 -18.77 -42.27
CA ASN A 691 -7.52 -19.87 -42.63
C ASN A 691 -6.43 -20.03 -41.55
N ASN A 692 -6.45 -21.16 -40.83
CA ASN A 692 -5.53 -21.45 -39.74
C ASN A 692 -4.04 -21.32 -40.13
N SER A 693 -3.65 -21.73 -41.34
CA SER A 693 -2.25 -21.63 -41.80
C SER A 693 -1.80 -20.17 -41.94
N VAL A 694 -2.69 -19.31 -42.45
CA VAL A 694 -2.41 -17.87 -42.59
C VAL A 694 -2.34 -17.21 -41.22
N VAL A 695 -3.26 -17.55 -40.31
CA VAL A 695 -3.24 -17.05 -38.93
C VAL A 695 -1.96 -17.47 -38.21
N GLU A 696 -1.49 -18.69 -38.39
CA GLU A 696 -0.26 -19.20 -37.78
C GLU A 696 0.99 -18.46 -38.28
N GLU A 697 1.07 -18.18 -39.58
CA GLU A 697 2.16 -17.36 -40.14
C GLU A 697 2.15 -15.93 -39.57
N ILE A 698 0.97 -15.32 -39.44
CA ILE A 698 0.80 -13.99 -38.84
C ILE A 698 1.20 -14.02 -37.37
N TYR A 699 0.78 -15.04 -36.62
CA TYR A 699 1.17 -15.26 -35.24
C TYR A 699 2.68 -15.31 -35.07
N ASN A 700 3.40 -16.06 -35.93
CA ASN A 700 4.86 -16.16 -35.85
C ASN A 700 5.55 -14.80 -36.06
N ILE A 701 5.03 -13.97 -36.97
CA ILE A 701 5.52 -12.60 -37.18
C ILE A 701 5.26 -11.74 -35.95
N ILE A 702 4.04 -11.77 -35.42
CA ILE A 702 3.63 -10.99 -34.24
C ILE A 702 4.45 -11.39 -33.02
N SER A 703 4.59 -12.69 -32.76
CA SER A 703 5.29 -13.19 -31.58
C SER A 703 6.74 -12.71 -31.57
N LYS A 704 7.42 -12.77 -32.73
CA LYS A 704 8.78 -12.21 -32.87
C LYS A 704 8.81 -10.69 -32.70
N ALA A 705 7.81 -9.97 -33.22
CA ALA A 705 7.73 -8.52 -33.07
C ALA A 705 7.47 -8.10 -31.62
N TYR A 706 6.69 -8.85 -30.84
CA TYR A 706 6.27 -8.49 -29.48
C TYR A 706 7.18 -9.04 -28.37
N ASN A 707 8.09 -9.97 -28.67
CA ASN A 707 8.85 -10.72 -27.66
C ASN A 707 9.77 -9.88 -26.76
N ALA A 708 10.46 -8.88 -27.31
CA ALA A 708 11.41 -8.05 -26.58
C ALA A 708 11.01 -6.60 -26.78
N GLY A 709 10.70 -5.88 -25.70
CA GLY A 709 10.17 -4.52 -25.65
C GLY A 709 9.50 -4.10 -26.96
N PRO A 710 8.18 -4.31 -27.13
CA PRO A 710 7.54 -4.53 -28.42
C PRO A 710 8.16 -3.72 -29.57
N PHE A 711 8.51 -4.45 -30.62
CA PHE A 711 9.18 -4.00 -31.83
C PHE A 711 10.70 -3.76 -31.73
N ARG A 712 11.37 -4.19 -30.65
CA ARG A 712 12.85 -4.09 -30.52
C ARG A 712 13.60 -4.97 -31.53
N GLN A 713 13.16 -6.22 -31.71
CA GLN A 713 13.81 -7.17 -32.63
C GLN A 713 13.27 -7.11 -34.07
N MET A 714 12.04 -6.63 -34.25
CA MET A 714 11.39 -6.43 -35.55
C MET A 714 10.51 -5.20 -35.47
N SER A 715 10.77 -4.19 -36.30
CA SER A 715 9.98 -2.96 -36.28
C SER A 715 8.50 -3.20 -36.63
N ALA A 716 7.60 -2.34 -36.15
CA ALA A 716 6.17 -2.41 -36.48
C ALA A 716 5.94 -2.36 -37.99
N LYS A 717 6.67 -1.49 -38.69
CA LYS A 717 6.68 -1.39 -40.15
C LYS A 717 7.08 -2.69 -40.83
N GLU A 718 8.19 -3.30 -40.41
CA GLU A 718 8.66 -4.57 -40.99
C GLU A 718 7.64 -5.70 -40.76
N ALA A 719 7.07 -5.79 -39.55
CA ALA A 719 6.03 -6.76 -39.24
C ALA A 719 4.78 -6.55 -40.12
N ALA A 720 4.33 -5.30 -40.28
CA ALA A 720 3.20 -4.93 -41.11
C ALA A 720 3.42 -5.23 -42.60
N GLU A 721 4.64 -5.03 -43.12
CA GLU A 721 4.99 -5.38 -44.51
C GLU A 721 4.91 -6.88 -44.76
N LYS A 722 5.38 -7.70 -43.81
CA LYS A 722 5.27 -9.17 -43.91
C LYS A 722 3.82 -9.63 -43.85
N ILE A 723 3.03 -9.12 -42.91
CA ILE A 723 1.62 -9.47 -42.76
C ILE A 723 0.79 -8.96 -43.96
N GLY A 724 1.09 -7.77 -44.48
CA GLY A 724 0.42 -7.20 -45.64
C GLY A 724 0.57 -8.06 -46.90
N LYS A 725 1.72 -8.73 -47.07
CA LYS A 725 1.92 -9.72 -48.15
C LYS A 725 1.02 -10.95 -47.99
N LEU A 726 0.85 -11.45 -46.77
CA LEU A 726 -0.01 -12.60 -46.48
C LEU A 726 -1.50 -12.28 -46.69
N LEU A 727 -1.91 -11.06 -46.33
CA LEU A 727 -3.31 -10.63 -46.36
C LEU A 727 -3.69 -9.83 -47.63
N ASN A 728 -2.77 -9.66 -48.57
CA ASN A 728 -2.93 -8.82 -49.76
C ASN A 728 -3.51 -7.42 -49.44
N THR A 729 -2.97 -6.77 -48.41
CA THR A 729 -3.46 -5.49 -47.87
C THR A 729 -2.32 -4.48 -47.68
N GLN A 730 -2.64 -3.18 -47.73
CA GLN A 730 -1.63 -2.13 -47.50
C GLN A 730 -1.04 -2.20 -46.08
N PRO A 731 0.30 -2.20 -45.94
CA PRO A 731 0.98 -2.30 -44.64
C PRO A 731 0.63 -1.18 -43.66
N SER A 732 0.37 0.04 -44.12
CA SER A 732 0.13 1.20 -43.25
C SER A 732 -1.03 1.02 -42.27
N LYS A 733 -2.14 0.41 -42.72
CA LYS A 733 -3.31 0.13 -41.86
C LYS A 733 -3.03 -0.97 -40.84
N ILE A 734 -2.21 -1.95 -41.23
CA ILE A 734 -1.80 -3.06 -40.37
C ILE A 734 -0.85 -2.55 -39.29
N GLU A 735 0.09 -1.67 -39.66
CA GLU A 735 1.05 -1.06 -38.73
C GLU A 735 0.34 -0.29 -37.60
N GLU A 736 -0.65 0.54 -37.93
CA GLU A 736 -1.43 1.29 -36.93
C GLU A 736 -2.14 0.35 -35.95
N GLU A 737 -2.78 -0.70 -36.45
CA GLU A 737 -3.50 -1.66 -35.62
C GLU A 737 -2.55 -2.56 -34.80
N LEU A 738 -1.38 -2.94 -35.36
CA LEU A 738 -0.33 -3.65 -34.63
C LEU A 738 0.18 -2.83 -33.44
N ILE A 739 0.54 -1.57 -33.66
CA ILE A 739 1.02 -0.69 -32.58
C ILE A 739 -0.02 -0.55 -31.47
N LYS A 740 -1.30 -0.43 -31.84
CA LYS A 740 -2.41 -0.33 -30.89
C LYS A 740 -2.64 -1.60 -30.08
N LEU A 741 -2.39 -2.77 -30.66
CA LEU A 741 -2.59 -4.08 -30.05
C LEU A 741 -1.34 -4.64 -29.35
N ALA A 742 -0.18 -3.96 -29.49
CA ALA A 742 1.07 -4.38 -28.88
C ALA A 742 0.96 -4.48 -27.35
N PRO A 743 1.69 -5.43 -26.72
CA PRO A 743 1.78 -5.50 -25.27
C PRO A 743 2.37 -4.20 -24.72
N ARG A 744 2.05 -3.87 -23.48
CA ARG A 744 2.54 -2.65 -22.81
C ARG A 744 3.83 -2.87 -22.03
N PHE A 745 4.36 -4.07 -22.07
CA PHE A 745 5.47 -4.54 -21.25
C PHE A 745 6.49 -5.26 -22.12
N ASP A 746 7.73 -5.21 -21.68
CA ASP A 746 8.84 -6.01 -22.16
C ASP A 746 8.76 -7.42 -21.57
N ARG A 747 8.44 -8.40 -22.42
CA ARG A 747 8.30 -9.81 -22.00
C ARG A 747 9.66 -10.43 -21.63
N GLU A 748 10.80 -9.84 -22.01
CA GLU A 748 12.13 -10.29 -21.56
C GLU A 748 12.33 -10.15 -20.04
N MET A 749 11.49 -9.37 -19.35
CA MET A 749 11.53 -9.28 -17.89
C MET A 749 10.90 -10.50 -17.19
N ALA A 750 10.15 -11.35 -17.90
CA ALA A 750 9.52 -12.54 -17.29
C ALA A 750 10.56 -13.57 -16.80
N PRO A 751 11.55 -14.00 -17.62
CA PRO A 751 12.64 -14.84 -17.12
C PRO A 751 13.39 -14.22 -15.94
N VAL A 752 13.59 -12.89 -15.96
CA VAL A 752 14.33 -12.17 -14.92
C VAL A 752 13.62 -12.25 -13.57
N ILE A 753 12.32 -11.95 -13.50
CA ILE A 753 11.59 -12.06 -12.22
C ILE A 753 11.53 -13.52 -11.74
N MET A 754 11.42 -14.47 -12.65
CA MET A 754 11.39 -15.90 -12.31
C MET A 754 12.71 -16.36 -11.69
N GLU A 755 13.85 -15.89 -12.19
CA GLU A 755 15.16 -16.16 -11.60
C GLU A 755 15.32 -15.49 -10.22
N ILE A 756 14.90 -14.22 -10.09
CA ILE A 756 14.96 -13.49 -8.81
C ILE A 756 14.15 -14.22 -7.74
N LEU A 757 12.91 -14.61 -8.04
CA LEU A 757 12.03 -15.29 -7.08
C LEU A 757 12.57 -16.68 -6.70
N MET A 758 13.08 -17.44 -7.67
CA MET A 758 13.71 -18.75 -7.41
C MET A 758 14.87 -18.59 -6.42
N ARG A 759 15.79 -17.66 -6.67
CA ARG A 759 16.93 -17.38 -5.79
C ARG A 759 16.48 -16.85 -4.43
N GLN A 760 15.52 -15.92 -4.39
CA GLN A 760 15.01 -15.34 -3.16
C GLN A 760 14.38 -16.38 -2.24
N PHE A 761 13.55 -17.27 -2.77
CA PHE A 761 12.83 -18.24 -1.94
C PHE A 761 13.70 -19.42 -1.51
N LEU A 762 14.71 -19.81 -2.30
CA LEU A 762 15.65 -20.85 -1.92
C LEU A 762 16.79 -20.34 -1.01
N TYR A 763 17.00 -19.03 -0.92
CA TYR A 763 18.03 -18.45 -0.07
C TYR A 763 17.57 -18.35 1.41
N PRO A 764 18.32 -18.91 2.37
CA PRO A 764 17.86 -19.08 3.76
C PRO A 764 17.90 -17.82 4.63
N LYS A 765 18.43 -16.69 4.14
CA LYS A 765 18.41 -15.43 4.89
C LYS A 765 17.27 -14.55 4.37
N TYR A 766 16.28 -14.32 5.22
CA TYR A 766 15.12 -13.50 4.91
C TYR A 766 15.50 -12.03 4.65
N ILE A 767 14.87 -11.43 3.64
CA ILE A 767 15.01 -10.02 3.25
C ILE A 767 13.70 -9.31 3.55
N MET A 768 13.73 -8.35 4.46
CA MET A 768 12.58 -7.51 4.79
C MET A 768 12.38 -6.46 3.70
N ASN A 769 11.13 -6.13 3.34
CA ASN A 769 10.81 -5.21 2.24
C ASN A 769 11.53 -5.58 0.95
N SER A 770 11.39 -6.84 0.51
CA SER A 770 12.15 -7.41 -0.61
C SER A 770 11.95 -6.73 -1.97
N GLY A 771 11.03 -5.77 -2.08
CA GLY A 771 10.99 -4.84 -3.22
C GLY A 771 12.32 -4.12 -3.45
N LYS A 772 13.14 -3.91 -2.39
CA LYS A 772 14.52 -3.40 -2.51
C LYS A 772 15.39 -4.20 -3.48
N ILE A 773 15.20 -5.52 -3.58
CA ILE A 773 15.92 -6.36 -4.54
C ILE A 773 15.62 -5.90 -5.96
N LEU A 774 14.34 -5.66 -6.27
CA LEU A 774 13.93 -5.26 -7.60
C LEU A 774 14.36 -3.83 -7.93
N PHE A 775 14.32 -2.92 -6.95
CA PHE A 775 14.84 -1.56 -7.12
C PHE A 775 16.33 -1.51 -7.44
N VAL A 776 17.11 -2.39 -6.81
CA VAL A 776 18.56 -2.48 -7.05
C VAL A 776 18.86 -3.17 -8.38
N LEU A 777 18.13 -4.22 -8.74
CA LEU A 777 18.43 -5.03 -9.92
C LEU A 777 17.84 -4.50 -11.23
N SER A 778 16.67 -3.87 -11.18
CA SER A 778 15.98 -3.40 -12.40
C SER A 778 16.76 -2.36 -13.20
N PRO A 779 17.42 -1.35 -12.59
CA PRO A 779 18.16 -0.32 -13.33
C PRO A 779 19.43 -0.85 -14.01
N LEU A 780 19.93 -2.01 -13.58
CA LEU A 780 21.21 -2.56 -14.05
C LEU A 780 21.04 -3.25 -15.41
N ASP A 781 22.07 -3.13 -16.25
CA ASP A 781 22.20 -3.93 -17.47
C ASP A 781 22.31 -5.44 -17.14
N PRO A 782 22.03 -6.34 -18.10
CA PRO A 782 21.98 -7.78 -17.83
C PRO A 782 23.26 -8.36 -17.20
N GLU A 783 24.46 -7.89 -17.61
CA GLU A 783 25.72 -8.44 -17.10
C GLU A 783 25.96 -7.99 -15.65
N LYS A 784 25.80 -6.69 -15.38
CA LYS A 784 25.95 -6.14 -14.03
C LYS A 784 24.88 -6.67 -13.09
N ARG A 785 23.64 -6.83 -13.58
CA ARG A 785 22.52 -7.39 -12.82
C ARG A 785 22.85 -8.79 -12.31
N LEU A 786 23.40 -9.66 -13.16
CA LEU A 786 23.76 -11.02 -12.76
C LEU A 786 24.82 -11.02 -11.64
N LYS A 787 25.87 -10.21 -11.77
CA LYS A 787 26.93 -10.08 -10.76
C LYS A 787 26.40 -9.57 -9.41
N VAL A 788 25.53 -8.56 -9.43
CA VAL A 788 24.90 -8.03 -8.21
C VAL A 788 23.93 -9.05 -7.61
N MET A 789 23.13 -9.72 -8.44
CA MET A 789 22.21 -10.76 -8.00
C MET A 789 22.93 -11.95 -7.34
N ASP A 790 24.04 -12.42 -7.91
CA ASP A 790 24.90 -13.45 -7.30
C ASP A 790 25.44 -13.01 -5.93
N SER A 791 25.70 -11.71 -5.76
CA SER A 791 26.23 -11.15 -4.52
C SER A 791 25.15 -11.01 -3.44
N ILE A 792 23.93 -10.58 -3.81
CA ILE A 792 22.78 -10.45 -2.90
C ILE A 792 22.49 -11.80 -2.24
N PHE A 793 22.46 -12.88 -3.00
CA PHE A 793 22.18 -14.23 -2.50
C PHE A 793 23.44 -14.98 -2.03
N SER A 794 24.43 -14.25 -1.50
CA SER A 794 25.68 -14.77 -0.93
C SER A 794 25.88 -14.31 0.52
N PHE A 795 26.90 -14.86 1.18
CA PHE A 795 27.31 -14.41 2.51
C PHE A 795 28.05 -13.08 2.40
N ARG A 796 27.74 -12.14 3.31
CA ARG A 796 28.33 -10.79 3.30
C ARG A 796 29.86 -10.82 3.28
N GLU A 797 30.45 -11.73 4.05
CA GLU A 797 31.90 -11.90 4.15
C GLU A 797 32.53 -12.26 2.80
N MET A 798 31.84 -13.07 1.99
CA MET A 798 32.30 -13.43 0.65
C MET A 798 32.21 -12.24 -0.32
N VAL A 799 31.12 -11.46 -0.24
CA VAL A 799 30.97 -10.22 -1.03
C VAL A 799 32.08 -9.22 -0.66
N GLN A 800 32.31 -9.03 0.64
CA GLN A 800 33.34 -8.15 1.14
C GLN A 800 34.75 -8.60 0.72
N ASP A 801 35.04 -9.90 0.77
CA ASP A 801 36.33 -10.45 0.34
C ASP A 801 36.57 -10.23 -1.16
N LYS A 802 35.55 -10.46 -2.00
CA LYS A 802 35.61 -10.16 -3.44
C LYS A 802 35.85 -8.66 -3.72
N VAL A 803 35.19 -7.77 -2.98
CA VAL A 803 35.44 -6.32 -3.07
C VAL A 803 36.88 -5.98 -2.67
N LYS A 804 37.40 -6.56 -1.59
CA LYS A 804 38.80 -6.36 -1.15
C LYS A 804 39.82 -6.86 -2.18
N ARG A 805 39.50 -7.94 -2.90
CA ARG A 805 40.32 -8.48 -3.99
C ARG A 805 40.19 -7.71 -5.31
N GLY A 806 39.30 -6.72 -5.39
CA GLY A 806 39.03 -5.97 -6.63
C GLY A 806 38.21 -6.75 -7.66
N GLU A 807 37.59 -7.86 -7.27
CA GLU A 807 36.73 -8.69 -8.14
C GLU A 807 35.31 -8.12 -8.27
N LEU A 808 34.88 -7.31 -7.30
CA LEU A 808 33.61 -6.60 -7.29
C LEU A 808 33.81 -5.12 -6.97
N ASP A 809 32.99 -4.27 -7.58
CA ASP A 809 32.95 -2.84 -7.27
C ASP A 809 32.47 -2.62 -5.82
N PRO A 810 33.05 -1.68 -5.05
CA PRO A 810 32.64 -1.40 -3.67
C PRO A 810 31.14 -1.10 -3.51
N THR A 811 30.50 -0.50 -4.52
CA THR A 811 29.06 -0.23 -4.50
C THR A 811 28.22 -1.50 -4.35
N VAL A 812 28.73 -2.67 -4.77
CA VAL A 812 28.01 -3.94 -4.61
C VAL A 812 27.83 -4.31 -3.13
N LEU A 813 28.83 -4.02 -2.28
CA LEU A 813 28.71 -4.24 -0.84
C LEU A 813 27.75 -3.23 -0.20
N GLU A 814 27.74 -1.98 -0.68
CA GLU A 814 26.79 -0.97 -0.20
C GLU A 814 25.34 -1.35 -0.54
N LEU A 815 25.10 -1.86 -1.75
CA LEU A 815 23.80 -2.37 -2.17
C LEU A 815 23.38 -3.61 -1.36
N TYR A 816 24.33 -4.49 -1.05
CA TYR A 816 24.10 -5.63 -0.16
C TYR A 816 23.64 -5.15 1.23
N ASP A 817 24.37 -4.21 1.82
CA ASP A 817 24.08 -3.67 3.15
C ASP A 817 22.73 -2.93 3.18
N TYR A 818 22.39 -2.20 2.11
CA TYR A 818 21.07 -1.58 1.91
C TYR A 818 19.93 -2.61 1.86
N ILE A 819 20.09 -3.71 1.11
CA ILE A 819 19.06 -4.76 0.99
C ILE A 819 18.86 -5.46 2.33
N TYR A 820 19.93 -5.76 3.07
CA TYR A 820 19.87 -6.50 4.33
C TYR A 820 19.71 -5.65 5.59
N ASP A 821 19.69 -4.32 5.45
CA ASP A 821 19.64 -3.37 6.58
C ASP A 821 20.84 -3.56 7.56
N ASP A 822 21.99 -3.99 7.02
CA ASP A 822 23.23 -4.32 7.74
C ASP A 822 24.28 -3.20 7.57
N TYR A 823 23.97 -2.02 8.11
CA TYR A 823 24.87 -0.86 8.11
C TYR A 823 25.91 -1.02 9.22
N LYS A 824 27.04 -1.68 8.92
CA LYS A 824 28.18 -1.89 9.83
C LYS A 824 29.26 -0.82 9.72
#